data_AF-A0A928DD66-F1
#
_entry.id   AF-A0A928DD66-F1
#
_cell.length_a   1.000
_cell.length_b   1.000
_cell.length_c   1.000
_cell.angle_alpha   90.00
_cell.angle_beta   90.00
_cell.angle_gamma   90.00
#
_symmetry.space_group_name_H-M   'P 1'
#
loop_
_entity.id
_entity.type
_entity.pdbx_description
1 polymer ?
#
loop_
_entity_poly.entity_id
_entity_poly.type
_entity_poly.pdbx_seq_one_letter_code
_entity_poly.pdbx_strand_id
1 'polypeptide(L)'
;MQKLFFCSCALFAGAVLQSAVPSANELLSYEPVQEKMLVYGTGFEDPNDKSIILGEGSRFAKGEGNNGNTALRIDRVGRVSRVLDSSIALPPEKIKPGYKYRVVVNVKGKGVRHAVRKRPPTSYRFMETYYKDSKGSMSTFWKNRVVPFAVPPKEDAFHEFSYIFPGVKGASAFLRLAQWYDFLGTIWFDDLRVYQEGVDVNAFLIEPRSATFFEKNSSFRIRISIPDELKNLLCVVEFVKDNKVLFQQVVPVKDFWAEGKFPKVLPVGQAVMHMTLVDPVKKRKYRTITHPVTVRAKYAPPAGAVTFDRENRMYVDGKPFFPLGIFYSSLPHQREEHLKRLKDSPFNLIMDYSALSIAAPDDQEKITAIRKGLDRMQHYNIKIIVCLTAFYVKHSNYVKRGWSGEKGTLNMTRKLVNAIKDHPALLGYYLTDELSEEQLSVPVQMRQLINHLDPYHPTFTLSNLPSAMPNYIVSGDIFMYDPYPIASVKGGRRGVEKNISSFRENMHRSGAPCWGVPQTFNWGIHRTIHAQNPGQEKLENYLEPTVSDMRSMMLLCLLDDARGIVPWCYPFPWPKFVWDRFKAKGMADYPEKFWGKIKEAASAVKMLSPFLVTPQKNLPAVQVQNQGKTKIRTRLYRNAAGKHALVIVGCGGGASKGIITLPAGLKFRSKYGLTKSLGNGKYLFASADLDSDILEEIQ
;
A
#
# COMPACT_ATOMS: atom_id res chain seq x y z
N MET A 1 18.98 -19.36 -44.59
CA MET A 1 20.06 -18.35 -44.53
C MET A 1 19.44 -16.96 -44.52
N GLN A 2 19.18 -16.42 -43.33
CA GLN A 2 18.65 -15.07 -43.11
C GLN A 2 19.56 -14.38 -42.10
N LYS A 3 20.11 -13.22 -42.52
CA LYS A 3 21.14 -12.46 -41.81
C LYS A 3 20.55 -11.71 -40.62
N LEU A 4 21.28 -11.79 -39.50
CA LEU A 4 21.09 -11.02 -38.28
C LEU A 4 21.16 -9.50 -38.56
N PHE A 5 20.16 -8.76 -38.08
CA PHE A 5 20.29 -7.33 -37.84
C PHE A 5 20.90 -7.10 -36.45
N PHE A 6 22.18 -6.72 -36.42
CA PHE A 6 22.84 -6.13 -35.26
C PHE A 6 22.33 -4.70 -35.07
N CYS A 7 21.76 -4.40 -33.90
CA CYS A 7 21.45 -3.03 -33.52
C CYS A 7 22.72 -2.41 -32.91
N SER A 8 23.43 -1.63 -33.73
CA SER A 8 24.63 -0.87 -33.36
C SER A 8 24.27 0.32 -32.46
N CYS A 9 25.03 0.50 -31.38
CA CYS A 9 25.04 1.72 -30.57
C CYS A 9 25.50 2.90 -31.44
N ALA A 10 24.62 3.88 -31.64
CA ALA A 10 24.98 5.14 -32.28
C ALA A 10 25.79 6.02 -31.33
N LEU A 11 27.07 6.20 -31.63
CA LEU A 11 27.87 7.35 -31.21
C LEU A 11 27.39 8.56 -32.02
N PHE A 12 26.74 9.52 -31.34
CA PHE A 12 26.45 10.82 -31.92
C PHE A 12 27.68 11.71 -31.80
N ALA A 13 28.33 12.00 -32.92
CA ALA A 13 29.27 13.11 -33.06
C ALA A 13 28.53 14.29 -33.68
N GLY A 14 28.12 15.23 -32.84
CA GLY A 14 27.63 16.55 -33.21
C GLY A 14 28.11 17.52 -32.15
N ALA A 15 29.02 18.43 -32.52
CA ALA A 15 29.70 19.35 -31.61
C ALA A 15 28.72 20.37 -31.03
N VAL A 16 28.10 19.99 -29.91
CA VAL A 16 27.67 20.89 -28.85
C VAL A 16 28.64 20.63 -27.72
N LEU A 17 29.18 21.66 -27.07
CA LEU A 17 29.97 21.52 -25.83
C LEU A 17 29.10 20.83 -24.76
N GLN A 18 29.06 19.50 -24.81
CA GLN A 18 28.57 18.66 -23.74
C GLN A 18 29.61 18.80 -22.63
N SER A 19 29.25 19.44 -21.53
CA SER A 19 29.97 19.23 -20.29
C SER A 19 30.09 17.72 -20.08
N ALA A 20 31.32 17.23 -19.94
CA ALA A 20 31.56 15.82 -19.64
C ALA A 20 30.76 15.47 -18.38
N VAL A 21 30.01 14.36 -18.43
CA VAL A 21 29.29 13.87 -17.25
C VAL A 21 30.33 13.65 -16.14
N PRO A 22 30.16 14.27 -14.94
CA PRO A 22 31.12 14.13 -13.85
C PRO A 22 31.42 12.67 -13.52
N SER A 23 32.66 12.39 -13.11
CA SER A 23 33.04 11.03 -12.71
C SER A 23 32.26 10.60 -11.46
N ALA A 24 32.04 9.30 -11.28
CA ALA A 24 31.35 8.80 -10.10
C ALA A 24 32.06 9.19 -8.78
N ASN A 25 33.40 9.18 -8.74
CA ASN A 25 34.15 9.61 -7.57
C ASN A 25 33.92 11.09 -7.23
N GLU A 26 33.87 11.96 -8.23
CA GLU A 26 33.53 13.38 -8.04
C GLU A 26 32.10 13.54 -7.51
N LEU A 27 31.14 12.82 -8.08
CA LEU A 27 29.74 12.86 -7.64
C LEU A 27 29.57 12.38 -6.19
N LEU A 28 30.31 11.34 -5.79
CA LEU A 28 30.25 10.78 -4.45
C LEU A 28 30.89 11.70 -3.40
N SER A 29 31.84 12.57 -3.80
CA SER A 29 32.47 13.57 -2.93
C SER A 29 31.61 14.82 -2.70
N TYR A 30 30.45 14.95 -3.34
CA TYR A 30 29.54 16.07 -3.08
C TYR A 30 29.01 16.08 -1.65
N GLU A 31 28.77 17.29 -1.15
CA GLU A 31 28.28 17.53 0.20
C GLU A 31 26.88 16.92 0.39
N PRO A 32 26.64 16.19 1.51
CA PRO A 32 25.33 15.67 1.83
C PRO A 32 24.35 16.80 2.16
N VAL A 33 23.09 16.67 1.75
CA VAL A 33 22.04 17.61 2.17
C VAL A 33 21.75 17.42 3.66
N GLN A 34 22.16 18.38 4.49
CA GLN A 34 21.93 18.39 5.95
C GLN A 34 20.96 19.49 6.41
N GLU A 35 20.18 20.11 5.51
CA GLU A 35 19.39 21.31 5.82
C GLU A 35 18.41 21.08 6.99
N LYS A 36 18.80 21.52 8.20
CA LYS A 36 17.91 21.74 9.35
C LYS A 36 17.48 23.21 9.34
N MET A 37 16.41 23.50 8.60
CA MET A 37 15.87 24.85 8.52
C MET A 37 14.71 25.00 9.50
N LEU A 38 14.75 25.99 10.39
CA LEU A 38 13.61 26.31 11.24
C LEU A 38 12.47 26.88 10.36
N VAL A 39 11.34 26.18 10.35
CA VAL A 39 10.15 26.53 9.56
C VAL A 39 9.19 27.37 10.38
N TYR A 40 8.95 26.94 11.61
CA TYR A 40 8.05 27.56 12.58
C TYR A 40 8.59 27.31 13.99
N GLY A 41 8.40 28.27 14.89
CA GLY A 41 8.74 28.10 16.30
C GLY A 41 7.90 29.02 17.17
N THR A 42 7.47 28.53 18.33
CA THR A 42 6.74 29.32 19.32
C THR A 42 7.04 28.83 20.73
N GLY A 43 7.34 29.77 21.63
CA GLY A 43 7.30 29.57 23.08
C GLY A 43 5.98 30.10 23.68
N PHE A 44 4.96 30.32 22.85
CA PHE A 44 3.63 30.80 23.26
C PHE A 44 3.59 32.18 23.94
N GLU A 45 4.64 33.00 23.80
CA GLU A 45 4.74 34.33 24.43
C GLU A 45 3.82 35.39 23.82
N ASP A 46 3.50 35.27 22.53
CA ASP A 46 2.61 36.21 21.84
C ASP A 46 1.17 35.67 21.83
N PRO A 47 0.27 36.16 22.70
CA PRO A 47 -1.12 35.72 22.71
C PRO A 47 -1.90 36.17 21.46
N ASN A 48 -1.33 37.06 20.63
CA ASN A 48 -1.93 37.55 19.40
C ASN A 48 -1.42 36.81 18.15
N ASP A 49 -0.60 35.77 18.29
CA ASP A 49 -0.14 34.95 17.18
C ASP A 49 -1.34 34.32 16.45
N LYS A 50 -1.65 34.88 15.28
CA LYS A 50 -2.79 34.47 14.45
C LYS A 50 -2.67 33.03 13.92
N SER A 51 -1.48 32.43 13.98
CA SER A 51 -1.31 31.02 13.63
C SER A 51 -1.89 30.09 14.70
N ILE A 52 -2.04 30.56 15.94
CA ILE A 52 -2.52 29.76 17.08
C ILE A 52 -4.02 29.99 17.26
N ILE A 53 -4.78 28.91 17.08
CA ILE A 53 -6.22 28.86 17.32
C ILE A 53 -6.43 28.15 18.66
N LEU A 54 -6.78 28.91 19.70
CA LEU A 54 -7.08 28.35 21.01
C LEU A 54 -8.40 27.59 21.01
N GLY A 55 -8.37 26.37 21.53
CA GLY A 55 -9.56 25.57 21.80
C GLY A 55 -10.23 25.89 23.12
N GLU A 56 -11.41 25.33 23.31
CA GLU A 56 -12.09 25.36 24.60
C GLU A 56 -11.26 24.64 25.68
N GLY A 57 -11.15 25.27 26.85
CA GLY A 57 -10.33 24.74 27.96
C GLY A 57 -8.83 25.01 27.81
N SER A 58 -8.40 25.65 26.71
CA SER A 58 -7.01 26.05 26.49
C SER A 58 -6.77 27.52 26.86
N ARG A 59 -5.59 27.82 27.41
CA ARG A 59 -5.12 29.21 27.62
C ARG A 59 -3.60 29.33 27.57
N PHE A 60 -3.12 30.55 27.36
CA PHE A 60 -1.73 30.90 27.62
C PHE A 60 -1.51 31.04 29.14
N ALA A 61 -0.57 30.27 29.68
CA ALA A 61 -0.24 30.22 31.10
C ALA A 61 1.16 30.81 31.32
N LYS A 62 1.20 32.11 31.67
CA LYS A 62 2.45 32.86 31.90
C LYS A 62 3.20 32.31 33.10
N GLY A 63 4.52 32.10 32.96
CA GLY A 63 5.37 31.59 34.04
C GLY A 63 5.27 30.07 34.28
N GLU A 64 4.40 29.36 33.54
CA GLU A 64 4.19 27.91 33.73
C GLU A 64 4.95 27.04 32.70
N GLY A 65 5.71 27.68 31.80
CA GLY A 65 6.56 27.06 30.77
C GLY A 65 7.84 26.41 31.28
N ASN A 66 8.55 25.77 30.38
CA ASN A 66 9.72 24.93 30.63
C ASN A 66 10.85 25.69 31.32
N ASN A 67 11.05 26.96 30.98
CA ASN A 67 12.06 27.83 31.57
C ASN A 67 11.45 29.03 32.32
N GLY A 68 10.23 28.88 32.86
CA GLY A 68 9.50 29.98 33.52
C GLY A 68 8.89 30.98 32.54
N ASN A 69 8.77 30.59 31.28
CA ASN A 69 8.17 31.33 30.18
C ASN A 69 6.67 30.99 30.07
N THR A 70 5.99 31.44 29.01
CA THR A 70 4.57 31.15 28.77
C THR A 70 4.40 29.74 28.21
N ALA A 71 3.38 29.00 28.64
CA ALA A 71 3.01 27.71 28.07
C ALA A 71 1.58 27.75 27.51
N LEU A 72 1.29 26.90 26.52
CA LEU A 72 -0.09 26.56 26.20
C LEU A 72 -0.57 25.49 27.19
N ARG A 73 -1.57 25.82 27.99
CA ARG A 73 -2.16 24.92 28.99
C ARG A 73 -3.55 24.47 28.56
N ILE A 74 -3.83 23.17 28.67
CA ILE A 74 -5.16 22.56 28.48
C ILE A 74 -5.59 21.90 29.78
N ASP A 75 -6.71 22.35 30.35
CA ASP A 75 -7.28 21.78 31.57
C ASP A 75 -8.52 20.94 31.26
N ARG A 76 -8.55 19.71 31.79
CA ARG A 76 -9.74 18.85 31.74
C ARG A 76 -10.02 18.22 33.10
N VAL A 77 -10.89 18.89 33.83
CA VAL A 77 -11.32 18.50 35.19
C VAL A 77 -12.51 17.54 35.20
N GLY A 78 -13.20 17.33 34.07
CA GLY A 78 -14.40 16.48 33.98
C GLY A 78 -14.52 15.73 32.65
N ARG A 79 -15.48 14.79 32.58
CA ARG A 79 -15.80 14.08 31.34
C ARG A 79 -16.48 15.03 30.37
N VAL A 80 -15.86 15.22 29.21
CA VAL A 80 -16.42 16.00 28.09
C VAL A 80 -16.48 15.05 26.89
N SER A 81 -17.60 15.05 26.17
CA SER A 81 -17.89 14.16 25.03
C SER A 81 -17.08 14.48 23.76
N ARG A 82 -16.19 15.48 23.81
CA ARG A 82 -15.32 15.89 22.71
C ARG A 82 -13.87 16.03 23.15
N VAL A 83 -12.98 16.09 22.16
CA VAL A 83 -11.56 16.47 22.33
C VAL A 83 -11.49 17.95 22.71
N LEU A 84 -10.57 18.32 23.61
CA LEU A 84 -10.21 19.71 23.89
C LEU A 84 -8.87 19.93 23.20
N ASP A 85 -8.82 20.80 22.20
CA ASP A 85 -7.64 20.97 21.37
C ASP A 85 -7.46 22.40 20.87
N SER A 86 -6.21 22.87 20.89
CA SER A 86 -5.77 24.04 20.14
C SER A 86 -5.09 23.60 18.86
N SER A 87 -5.05 24.47 17.86
CA SER A 87 -4.38 24.19 16.58
C SER A 87 -3.40 25.29 16.20
N ILE A 88 -2.30 24.92 15.56
CA ILE A 88 -1.31 25.84 14.99
C ILE A 88 -1.31 25.66 13.47
N ALA A 89 -1.59 26.72 12.72
CA ALA A 89 -1.47 26.74 11.27
C ALA A 89 0.01 26.90 10.87
N LEU A 90 0.56 25.91 10.16
CA LEU A 90 1.94 26.01 9.68
C LEU A 90 2.02 26.86 8.41
N PRO A 91 3.11 27.61 8.19
CA PRO A 91 3.25 28.47 7.02
C PRO A 91 3.22 27.65 5.71
N PRO A 92 2.18 27.81 4.86
CA PRO A 92 1.97 26.92 3.71
C PRO A 92 3.07 27.03 2.66
N GLU A 93 3.72 28.17 2.53
CA GLU A 93 4.83 28.42 1.61
C GLU A 93 6.13 27.71 2.03
N LYS A 94 6.25 27.33 3.32
CA LYS A 94 7.41 26.62 3.87
C LYS A 94 7.21 25.11 3.97
N ILE A 95 5.96 24.63 4.01
CA ILE A 95 5.62 23.20 4.03
C ILE A 95 5.41 22.70 2.60
N LYS A 96 6.48 22.17 2.00
CA LYS A 96 6.53 21.75 0.60
C LYS A 96 6.27 20.25 0.46
N PRO A 97 5.48 19.83 -0.55
CA PRO A 97 5.30 18.40 -0.86
C PRO A 97 6.64 17.70 -1.11
N GLY A 98 6.80 16.49 -0.59
CA GLY A 98 8.04 15.71 -0.78
C GLY A 98 9.19 16.09 0.16
N TYR A 99 8.97 16.94 1.15
CA TYR A 99 9.92 17.19 2.26
C TYR A 99 9.41 16.61 3.56
N LYS A 100 10.35 16.34 4.48
CA LYS A 100 10.07 15.84 5.83
C LYS A 100 10.32 16.95 6.85
N TYR A 101 9.41 17.05 7.79
CA TYR A 101 9.42 18.07 8.83
C TYR A 101 9.37 17.40 10.20
N ARG A 102 10.32 17.72 11.08
CA ARG A 102 10.30 17.27 12.47
C ARG A 102 9.68 18.34 13.35
N VAL A 103 8.65 17.95 14.08
CA VAL A 103 8.13 18.74 15.20
C VAL A 103 8.88 18.32 16.45
N VAL A 104 9.29 19.29 17.25
CA VAL A 104 9.84 19.14 18.60
C VAL A 104 8.99 19.99 19.54
N VAL A 105 8.61 19.48 20.70
CA VAL A 105 7.82 20.21 21.70
C VAL A 105 8.16 19.70 23.11
N ASN A 106 8.17 20.59 24.09
CA ASN A 106 8.25 20.22 25.50
C ASN A 106 6.85 20.06 26.08
N VAL A 107 6.57 18.93 26.74
CA VAL A 107 5.26 18.66 27.34
C VAL A 107 5.38 18.23 28.79
N LYS A 108 4.56 18.83 29.65
CA LYS A 108 4.36 18.49 31.07
C LYS A 108 2.89 18.12 31.29
N GLY A 109 2.57 17.25 32.22
CA GLY A 109 1.17 16.93 32.51
C GLY A 109 0.92 16.51 33.95
N LYS A 110 -0.13 17.04 34.56
CA LYS A 110 -0.47 16.85 35.98
C LYS A 110 -1.78 16.07 36.09
N GLY A 111 -1.77 14.93 36.80
CA GLY A 111 -2.96 14.10 36.99
C GLY A 111 -3.50 13.48 35.70
N VAL A 112 -2.65 13.28 34.68
CA VAL A 112 -3.07 12.77 33.36
C VAL A 112 -3.42 11.28 33.44
N ARG A 113 -4.71 10.96 33.36
CA ARG A 113 -5.22 9.59 33.51
C ARG A 113 -6.40 9.28 32.62
N HIS A 114 -6.61 8.01 32.29
CA HIS A 114 -7.80 7.60 31.54
C HIS A 114 -9.05 7.72 32.42
N ALA A 115 -10.13 8.29 31.88
CA ALA A 115 -11.39 8.58 32.57
C ALA A 115 -12.17 7.34 33.05
N VAL A 116 -11.83 6.13 32.57
CA VAL A 116 -12.57 4.88 32.84
C VAL A 116 -11.63 3.71 33.12
N ARG A 117 -10.50 3.60 32.42
CA ARG A 117 -9.60 2.44 32.56
C ARG A 117 -8.67 2.62 33.77
N LYS A 118 -8.65 1.63 34.67
CA LYS A 118 -7.70 1.56 35.80
C LYS A 118 -6.25 1.36 35.34
N ARG A 119 -6.04 0.67 34.22
CA ARG A 119 -4.71 0.50 33.62
C ARG A 119 -4.49 1.55 32.52
N PRO A 120 -3.32 2.22 32.50
CA PRO A 120 -3.02 3.20 31.46
C PRO A 120 -3.03 2.53 30.08
N PRO A 121 -3.51 3.22 29.04
CA PRO A 121 -3.42 2.71 27.68
C PRO A 121 -1.95 2.59 27.26
N THR A 122 -1.67 1.70 26.31
CA THR A 122 -0.32 1.47 25.78
C THR A 122 0.25 2.65 24.98
N SER A 123 -0.50 3.73 24.86
CA SER A 123 -0.16 4.86 24.00
C SER A 123 -0.94 6.11 24.40
N TYR A 124 -0.25 7.23 24.54
CA TYR A 124 -0.83 8.55 24.83
C TYR A 124 -0.78 9.39 23.56
N ARG A 125 -1.88 10.09 23.27
CA ARG A 125 -1.95 11.02 22.15
C ARG A 125 -2.18 12.40 22.74
N PHE A 126 -1.31 13.35 22.47
CA PHE A 126 -1.53 14.74 22.88
C PHE A 126 -1.09 15.75 21.81
N MET A 127 -0.50 15.27 20.71
CA MET A 127 -0.20 16.08 19.54
C MET A 127 -0.35 15.24 18.27
N GLU A 128 -0.85 15.84 17.19
CA GLU A 128 -0.86 15.26 15.84
C GLU A 128 -0.73 16.34 14.78
N THR A 129 -0.29 15.98 13.58
CA THR A 129 -0.42 16.84 12.39
C THR A 129 -1.72 16.49 11.69
N TYR A 130 -2.44 17.47 11.16
CA TYR A 130 -3.55 17.23 10.23
C TYR A 130 -3.46 18.18 9.04
N TYR A 131 -4.16 17.83 7.97
CA TYR A 131 -4.15 18.61 6.74
C TYR A 131 -5.54 19.09 6.38
N LYS A 132 -5.65 20.30 5.83
CA LYS A 132 -6.87 20.82 5.21
C LYS A 132 -6.60 21.02 3.72
N ASP A 133 -7.47 20.47 2.87
CA ASP A 133 -7.45 20.77 1.44
C ASP A 133 -8.08 22.15 1.14
N SER A 134 -8.07 22.55 -0.13
CA SER A 134 -8.65 23.83 -0.59
C SER A 134 -10.16 23.97 -0.31
N LYS A 135 -10.86 22.88 -0.01
CA LYS A 135 -12.29 22.86 0.34
C LYS A 135 -12.51 22.84 1.85
N GLY A 136 -11.44 22.95 2.65
CA GLY A 136 -11.49 22.87 4.11
C GLY A 136 -11.75 21.45 4.63
N SER A 137 -11.72 20.42 3.78
CA SER A 137 -11.89 19.04 4.23
C SER A 137 -10.67 18.63 5.03
N MET A 138 -10.90 18.27 6.30
CA MET A 138 -9.85 17.82 7.19
C MET A 138 -9.55 16.35 6.92
N SER A 139 -8.30 16.05 6.57
CA SER A 139 -7.74 14.71 6.69
C SER A 139 -6.75 14.73 7.84
N THR A 140 -7.08 14.03 8.92
CA THR A 140 -6.16 13.86 10.02
C THR A 140 -5.21 12.70 9.73
N PHE A 141 -4.06 12.71 10.40
CA PHE A 141 -3.07 11.62 10.43
C PHE A 141 -3.62 10.33 11.11
N TRP A 142 -4.93 10.24 11.34
CA TRP A 142 -5.62 9.02 11.79
C TRP A 142 -5.46 7.84 10.83
N LYS A 143 -5.06 8.13 9.59
CA LYS A 143 -4.64 7.17 8.57
C LYS A 143 -3.10 7.07 8.44
N ASN A 144 -2.29 7.41 9.45
CA ASN A 144 -0.82 7.30 9.37
C ASN A 144 -0.12 6.91 10.68
N ARG A 145 -0.86 6.41 11.70
CA ARG A 145 -0.36 5.86 12.98
C ARG A 145 1.12 6.16 13.30
N VAL A 146 1.41 7.39 13.70
CA VAL A 146 2.51 7.67 14.61
C VAL A 146 1.81 8.00 15.92
N VAL A 147 1.74 7.02 16.82
CA VAL A 147 1.37 7.33 18.19
C VAL A 147 2.66 7.80 18.84
N PRO A 148 2.86 9.10 19.07
CA PRO A 148 4.22 9.56 19.26
C PRO A 148 4.73 9.24 20.67
N PHE A 149 3.84 8.81 21.59
CA PHE A 149 4.16 8.76 23.01
C PHE A 149 3.70 7.45 23.66
N ALA A 150 4.67 6.60 23.98
CA ALA A 150 4.45 5.34 24.72
C ALA A 150 4.25 5.55 26.23
N VAL A 151 4.54 6.77 26.73
CA VAL A 151 4.56 7.11 28.16
C VAL A 151 3.78 8.42 28.36
N PRO A 152 3.00 8.59 29.45
CA PRO A 152 2.39 9.87 29.77
C PRO A 152 3.46 10.97 29.98
N PRO A 153 3.11 12.26 29.78
CA PRO A 153 3.98 13.35 30.20
C PRO A 153 4.22 13.29 31.73
N LYS A 154 5.39 13.74 32.18
CA LYS A 154 5.76 13.76 33.60
C LYS A 154 4.98 14.85 34.36
N GLU A 155 4.73 14.62 35.64
CA GLU A 155 4.05 15.60 36.51
C GLU A 155 4.94 16.78 36.86
N ASP A 156 6.21 16.51 37.20
CA ASP A 156 7.08 17.52 37.82
C ASP A 156 8.07 18.17 36.84
N ALA A 157 8.08 17.77 35.57
CA ALA A 157 9.03 18.29 34.59
C ALA A 157 8.45 18.25 33.18
N PHE A 158 8.89 19.20 32.36
CA PHE A 158 8.70 19.10 30.92
C PHE A 158 9.62 18.01 30.35
N HIS A 159 9.09 17.29 29.36
CA HIS A 159 9.83 16.30 28.60
C HIS A 159 9.74 16.65 27.11
N GLU A 160 10.88 16.59 26.42
CA GLU A 160 10.91 16.79 24.98
C GLU A 160 10.30 15.61 24.23
N PHE A 161 9.48 15.95 23.25
CA PHE A 161 8.75 15.04 22.40
C PHE A 161 8.94 15.45 20.95
N SER A 162 9.17 14.48 20.05
CA SER A 162 9.31 14.76 18.63
C SER A 162 8.71 13.69 17.73
N TYR A 163 8.29 14.10 16.53
CA TYR A 163 7.90 13.20 15.44
C TYR A 163 8.06 13.89 14.08
N ILE A 164 8.05 13.10 13.01
CA ILE A 164 8.19 13.58 11.63
C ILE A 164 6.84 13.53 10.90
N PHE A 165 6.53 14.56 10.12
CA PHE A 165 5.42 14.57 9.18
C PHE A 165 5.87 15.00 7.77
N PRO A 166 5.20 14.53 6.70
CA PRO A 166 5.51 14.95 5.34
C PRO A 166 4.75 16.23 4.94
N GLY A 167 5.30 17.00 4.01
CA GLY A 167 4.50 17.96 3.25
C GLY A 167 3.60 17.26 2.23
N VAL A 168 2.35 17.73 2.07
CA VAL A 168 1.33 17.09 1.22
C VAL A 168 0.89 18.03 0.11
N LYS A 169 0.83 17.52 -1.13
CA LYS A 169 0.42 18.29 -2.30
C LYS A 169 -1.04 18.76 -2.18
N GLY A 170 -1.27 20.06 -2.34
CA GLY A 170 -2.61 20.65 -2.34
C GLY A 170 -3.29 20.75 -0.97
N ALA A 171 -2.53 20.61 0.13
CA ALA A 171 -3.07 20.71 1.48
C ALA A 171 -2.16 21.52 2.42
N SER A 172 -2.77 22.29 3.32
CA SER A 172 -2.05 23.03 4.36
C SER A 172 -1.94 22.18 5.62
N ALA A 173 -0.76 22.18 6.25
CA ALA A 173 -0.49 21.42 7.47
C ALA A 173 -0.83 22.23 8.73
N PHE A 174 -1.35 21.56 9.74
CA PHE A 174 -1.68 22.11 11.04
C PHE A 174 -1.19 21.17 12.13
N LEU A 175 -0.74 21.72 13.25
CA LEU A 175 -0.46 20.95 14.45
C LEU A 175 -1.66 21.05 15.39
N ARG A 176 -2.19 19.91 15.85
CA ARG A 176 -3.21 19.83 16.89
C ARG A 176 -2.53 19.51 18.20
N LEU A 177 -2.74 20.34 19.22
CA LEU A 177 -2.29 20.14 20.60
C LEU A 177 -3.54 19.83 21.41
N ALA A 178 -3.66 18.61 21.94
CA ALA A 178 -4.94 18.07 22.37
C ALA A 178 -4.88 17.28 23.67
N GLN A 179 -5.99 17.33 24.40
CA GLN A 179 -6.35 16.37 25.42
C GLN A 179 -7.63 15.62 24.99
N TRP A 180 -7.50 14.34 24.68
CA TRP A 180 -8.61 13.52 24.16
C TRP A 180 -9.69 13.24 25.20
N TYR A 181 -10.90 12.96 24.71
CA TYR A 181 -12.10 12.77 25.54
C TYR A 181 -11.98 11.68 26.61
N ASP A 182 -11.12 10.69 26.37
CA ASP A 182 -10.87 9.56 27.26
C ASP A 182 -9.89 9.85 28.40
N PHE A 183 -9.24 11.01 28.42
CA PHE A 183 -8.26 11.39 29.45
C PHE A 183 -8.78 12.54 30.31
N LEU A 184 -8.29 12.65 31.54
CA LEU A 184 -8.49 13.78 32.47
C LEU A 184 -7.12 14.33 32.87
N GLY A 185 -7.10 15.48 33.57
CA GLY A 185 -5.88 16.12 34.07
C GLY A 185 -5.55 17.42 33.34
N THR A 186 -4.35 17.93 33.53
CA THR A 186 -3.86 19.15 32.86
C THR A 186 -2.62 18.82 32.04
N ILE A 187 -2.49 19.41 30.85
CA ILE A 187 -1.32 19.28 29.98
C ILE A 187 -0.80 20.67 29.61
N TRP A 188 0.51 20.82 29.60
CA TRP A 188 1.21 22.03 29.15
C TRP A 188 2.08 21.69 27.94
N PHE A 189 2.12 22.59 26.97
CA PHE A 189 3.00 22.55 25.81
C PHE A 189 3.84 23.81 25.78
N ASP A 190 5.12 23.66 25.46
CA ASP A 190 6.06 24.76 25.35
C ASP A 190 7.19 24.44 24.35
N ASP A 191 7.98 25.45 23.97
CA ASP A 191 9.17 25.31 23.14
C ASP A 191 8.92 24.55 21.82
N LEU A 192 7.77 24.79 21.19
CA LEU A 192 7.38 24.09 19.98
C LEU A 192 8.20 24.59 18.79
N ARG A 193 8.86 23.70 18.07
CA ARG A 193 9.70 24.01 16.90
C ARG A 193 9.44 23.01 15.79
N VAL A 194 9.39 23.50 14.56
CA VAL A 194 9.26 22.70 13.34
C VAL A 194 10.47 22.93 12.48
N TYR A 195 11.22 21.87 12.20
CA TYR A 195 12.38 21.90 11.33
C TYR A 195 12.07 21.16 10.03
N GLN A 196 12.41 21.75 8.89
CA GLN A 196 12.63 20.95 7.69
C GLN A 196 13.91 20.13 7.92
N GLU A 197 13.84 18.81 7.78
CA GLU A 197 14.96 17.90 8.09
C GLU A 197 15.56 17.22 6.87
N GLY A 198 14.94 17.40 5.71
CA GLY A 198 15.43 16.84 4.48
C GLY A 198 14.33 16.63 3.46
N VAL A 199 14.74 16.01 2.37
CA VAL A 199 13.90 15.73 1.22
C VAL A 199 13.58 14.23 1.20
N ASP A 200 12.32 13.87 0.88
CA ASP A 200 11.88 12.49 0.79
C ASP A 200 12.32 11.86 -0.54
N VAL A 201 13.62 11.55 -0.58
CA VAL A 201 14.28 10.91 -1.71
C VAL A 201 14.53 9.44 -1.40
N ASN A 202 14.07 8.56 -2.28
CA ASN A 202 14.24 7.11 -2.17
C ASN A 202 14.56 6.48 -3.53
N ALA A 203 15.18 5.31 -3.49
CA ALA A 203 15.49 4.48 -4.64
C ALA A 203 15.04 3.04 -4.34
N PHE A 204 14.25 2.45 -5.23
CA PHE A 204 13.70 1.10 -5.09
C PHE A 204 14.22 0.23 -6.23
N LEU A 205 14.95 -0.83 -5.91
CA LEU A 205 15.38 -1.83 -6.90
C LEU A 205 14.15 -2.63 -7.36
N ILE A 206 13.71 -2.40 -8.60
CA ILE A 206 12.53 -3.06 -9.20
C ILE A 206 12.95 -4.28 -10.02
N GLU A 207 14.05 -4.16 -10.76
CA GLU A 207 14.68 -5.27 -11.48
C GLU A 207 16.18 -5.33 -11.12
N PRO A 208 16.75 -6.53 -10.89
CA PRO A 208 16.06 -7.81 -10.88
C PRO A 208 15.11 -7.95 -9.67
N ARG A 209 14.03 -8.70 -9.87
CA ARG A 209 13.05 -8.96 -8.82
C ARG A 209 13.62 -9.87 -7.75
N SER A 210 13.02 -9.81 -6.56
CA SER A 210 13.50 -10.54 -5.38
C SER A 210 14.99 -10.27 -5.10
N ALA A 211 15.48 -9.08 -5.48
CA ALA A 211 16.87 -8.65 -5.34
C ALA A 211 17.92 -9.69 -5.79
N THR A 212 17.58 -10.52 -6.80
CA THR A 212 18.40 -11.66 -7.21
C THR A 212 18.84 -11.55 -8.67
N PHE A 213 20.14 -11.41 -8.89
CA PHE A 213 20.75 -11.53 -10.20
C PHE A 213 21.02 -13.00 -10.52
N PHE A 214 20.76 -13.40 -11.76
CA PHE A 214 21.24 -14.67 -12.30
C PHE A 214 22.45 -14.42 -13.19
N GLU A 215 23.41 -15.35 -13.22
CA GLU A 215 24.57 -15.28 -14.11
C GLU A 215 24.18 -14.86 -15.54
N LYS A 216 24.99 -13.97 -16.13
CA LYS A 216 24.78 -13.36 -17.45
C LYS A 216 23.63 -12.34 -17.52
N ASN A 217 22.80 -12.19 -16.48
CA ASN A 217 21.87 -11.08 -16.32
C ASN A 217 22.39 -10.09 -15.27
N SER A 218 22.84 -8.92 -15.73
CA SER A 218 23.36 -7.83 -14.89
C SER A 218 22.56 -6.54 -15.05
N SER A 219 21.40 -6.60 -15.72
CA SER A 219 20.54 -5.45 -15.92
C SER A 219 19.81 -5.11 -14.63
N PHE A 220 19.71 -3.81 -14.34
CA PHE A 220 18.95 -3.31 -13.22
C PHE A 220 18.03 -2.17 -13.63
N ARG A 221 16.92 -2.05 -12.92
CA ARG A 221 16.00 -0.92 -13.02
C ARG A 221 15.62 -0.47 -11.62
N ILE A 222 15.86 0.80 -11.36
CA ILE A 222 15.65 1.43 -10.06
C ILE A 222 14.57 2.49 -10.25
N ARG A 223 13.50 2.41 -9.46
CA ARG A 223 12.54 3.50 -9.36
C ARG A 223 13.06 4.54 -8.39
N ILE A 224 13.09 5.79 -8.82
CA ILE A 224 13.48 6.94 -8.02
C ILE A 224 12.23 7.67 -7.55
N SER A 225 11.99 7.72 -6.24
CA SER A 225 10.97 8.60 -5.66
C SER A 225 11.64 9.88 -5.22
N ILE A 226 11.31 10.97 -5.89
CA ILE A 226 11.81 12.33 -5.63
C ILE A 226 10.62 13.30 -5.69
N PRO A 227 10.72 14.49 -5.06
CA PRO A 227 9.78 15.58 -5.29
C PRO A 227 9.78 16.06 -6.75
N ASP A 228 8.64 16.60 -7.20
CA ASP A 228 8.42 17.04 -8.60
C ASP A 228 9.40 18.15 -9.04
N GLU A 229 9.90 18.96 -8.10
CA GLU A 229 10.84 20.06 -8.38
C GLU A 229 12.30 19.61 -8.52
N LEU A 230 12.64 18.40 -8.08
CA LEU A 230 13.97 17.84 -8.32
C LEU A 230 14.03 17.23 -9.73
N LYS A 231 14.95 17.74 -10.55
CA LYS A 231 15.12 17.33 -11.95
C LYS A 231 16.59 17.13 -12.26
N ASN A 232 16.87 16.42 -13.35
CA ASN A 232 18.24 16.21 -13.88
C ASN A 232 19.20 15.57 -12.87
N LEU A 233 18.68 14.72 -11.98
CA LEU A 233 19.50 13.98 -11.04
C LEU A 233 20.24 12.84 -11.75
N LEU A 234 21.39 12.48 -11.18
CA LEU A 234 22.11 11.25 -11.52
C LEU A 234 21.98 10.26 -10.35
N CYS A 235 22.07 8.98 -10.67
CA CYS A 235 22.23 7.92 -9.69
C CYS A 235 23.59 7.26 -9.92
N VAL A 236 24.46 7.31 -8.91
CA VAL A 236 25.70 6.51 -8.88
C VAL A 236 25.33 5.16 -8.28
N VAL A 237 25.52 4.10 -9.06
CA VAL A 237 25.21 2.73 -8.68
C VAL A 237 26.50 1.96 -8.49
N GLU A 238 26.74 1.47 -7.29
CA GLU A 238 27.92 0.66 -6.93
C GLU A 238 27.47 -0.76 -6.59
N PHE A 239 28.16 -1.75 -7.16
CA PHE A 239 28.03 -3.15 -6.81
C PHE A 239 29.22 -3.55 -5.93
N VAL A 240 28.94 -3.86 -4.67
CA VAL A 240 29.93 -4.14 -3.64
C VAL A 240 29.85 -5.60 -3.24
N LYS A 241 31.01 -6.28 -3.21
CA LYS A 241 31.15 -7.64 -2.70
C LYS A 241 32.42 -7.72 -1.87
N ASP A 242 32.36 -8.41 -0.72
CA ASP A 242 33.49 -8.57 0.19
C ASP A 242 34.16 -7.22 0.56
N ASN A 243 33.30 -6.20 0.81
CA ASN A 243 33.67 -4.81 1.10
C ASN A 243 34.49 -4.10 -0.02
N LYS A 244 34.51 -4.63 -1.23
CA LYS A 244 35.15 -4.01 -2.40
C LYS A 244 34.11 -3.60 -3.44
N VAL A 245 34.22 -2.37 -3.94
CA VAL A 245 33.44 -1.91 -5.10
C VAL A 245 33.97 -2.64 -6.33
N LEU A 246 33.19 -3.55 -6.89
CA LEU A 246 33.56 -4.31 -8.08
C LEU A 246 33.13 -3.58 -9.36
N PHE A 247 31.97 -2.93 -9.32
CA PHE A 247 31.44 -2.15 -10.44
C PHE A 247 30.86 -0.86 -9.94
N GLN A 248 31.02 0.19 -10.74
CA GLN A 248 30.49 1.52 -10.48
C GLN A 248 29.98 2.08 -11.80
N GLN A 249 28.77 2.63 -11.79
CA GLN A 249 28.13 3.20 -12.97
C GLN A 249 27.37 4.48 -12.60
N VAL A 250 27.53 5.53 -13.40
CA VAL A 250 26.66 6.72 -13.33
C VAL A 250 25.52 6.54 -14.32
N VAL A 251 24.28 6.60 -13.84
CA VAL A 251 23.08 6.51 -14.68
C VAL A 251 22.21 7.76 -14.52
N PRO A 252 21.68 8.33 -15.61
CA PRO A 252 20.76 9.46 -15.51
C PRO A 252 19.41 9.02 -14.97
N VAL A 253 18.76 9.87 -14.16
CA VAL A 253 17.38 9.67 -13.73
C VAL A 253 16.44 10.30 -14.76
N LYS A 254 15.67 9.48 -15.49
CA LYS A 254 14.68 9.90 -16.50
C LYS A 254 13.32 9.31 -16.18
N ASP A 255 12.27 10.12 -16.19
CA ASP A 255 10.90 9.70 -15.85
C ASP A 255 10.82 8.88 -14.55
N PHE A 256 11.60 9.31 -13.55
CA PHE A 256 11.75 8.65 -12.25
C PHE A 256 12.37 7.24 -12.31
N TRP A 257 13.12 6.92 -13.37
CA TRP A 257 13.85 5.67 -13.55
C TRP A 257 15.36 5.90 -13.68
N ALA A 258 16.13 5.02 -13.05
CA ALA A 258 17.56 4.86 -13.26
C ALA A 258 17.79 3.42 -13.74
N GLU A 259 18.25 3.26 -14.98
CA GLU A 259 18.42 1.96 -15.63
C GLU A 259 19.86 1.77 -16.10
N GLY A 260 20.38 0.56 -15.95
CA GLY A 260 21.75 0.25 -16.32
C GLY A 260 22.04 -1.24 -16.39
N LYS A 261 23.31 -1.57 -16.62
CA LYS A 261 23.79 -2.94 -16.75
C LYS A 261 25.26 -2.99 -16.37
N PHE A 262 25.61 -3.79 -15.37
CA PHE A 262 27.01 -4.00 -15.03
C PHE A 262 27.75 -4.81 -16.11
N PRO A 263 29.07 -4.59 -16.32
CA PRO A 263 29.88 -5.38 -17.24
C PRO A 263 29.92 -6.87 -16.85
N LYS A 264 30.29 -7.75 -17.80
CA LYS A 264 29.91 -9.17 -17.82
C LYS A 264 30.33 -9.96 -16.55
N VAL A 265 29.49 -10.97 -16.25
CA VAL A 265 29.52 -11.99 -15.18
C VAL A 265 29.73 -11.40 -13.77
N LEU A 266 28.60 -11.22 -13.06
CA LEU A 266 28.62 -10.91 -11.64
C LEU A 266 29.09 -12.15 -10.84
N PRO A 267 29.95 -11.99 -9.83
CA PRO A 267 30.40 -13.10 -8.99
C PRO A 267 29.26 -13.63 -8.11
N VAL A 268 29.10 -14.95 -8.08
CA VAL A 268 28.08 -15.65 -7.28
C VAL A 268 28.21 -15.32 -5.79
N GLY A 269 27.08 -15.31 -5.09
CA GLY A 269 26.98 -15.11 -3.64
C GLY A 269 26.32 -13.80 -3.24
N GLN A 270 26.46 -13.44 -1.97
CA GLN A 270 25.94 -12.19 -1.44
C GLN A 270 26.74 -10.99 -1.96
N ALA A 271 26.04 -9.88 -2.17
CA ALA A 271 26.58 -8.59 -2.54
C ALA A 271 25.63 -7.47 -2.07
N VAL A 272 26.04 -6.23 -2.29
CA VAL A 272 25.29 -5.03 -1.92
C VAL A 272 25.27 -4.08 -3.11
N MET A 273 24.11 -3.50 -3.40
CA MET A 273 23.99 -2.35 -4.30
C MET A 273 23.87 -1.08 -3.48
N HIS A 274 24.78 -0.12 -3.69
CA HIS A 274 24.59 1.26 -3.23
C HIS A 274 24.05 2.10 -4.38
N MET A 275 23.00 2.86 -4.11
CA MET A 275 22.34 3.74 -5.06
C MET A 275 22.37 5.15 -4.48
N THR A 276 23.30 5.97 -4.96
CA THR A 276 23.51 7.33 -4.47
C THR A 276 22.91 8.34 -5.42
N LEU A 277 21.92 9.11 -4.96
CA LEU A 277 21.26 10.15 -5.75
C LEU A 277 21.96 11.49 -5.55
N VAL A 278 22.32 12.12 -6.66
CA VAL A 278 23.13 13.34 -6.70
C VAL A 278 22.54 14.37 -7.67
N ASP A 279 22.70 15.65 -7.31
CA ASP A 279 22.42 16.80 -8.18
C ASP A 279 23.76 17.33 -8.72
N PRO A 280 24.07 17.10 -10.01
CA PRO A 280 25.32 17.58 -10.60
C PRO A 280 25.37 19.10 -10.75
N VAL A 281 24.21 19.78 -10.81
CA VAL A 281 24.14 21.24 -10.98
C VAL A 281 24.37 21.93 -9.64
N LYS A 282 23.71 21.45 -8.58
CA LYS A 282 23.86 22.02 -7.23
C LYS A 282 25.07 21.47 -6.48
N LYS A 283 25.77 20.47 -7.04
CA LYS A 283 26.85 19.72 -6.39
C LYS A 283 26.46 19.17 -5.02
N ARG A 284 25.29 18.51 -4.96
CA ARG A 284 24.71 17.98 -3.71
C ARG A 284 24.46 16.49 -3.80
N LYS A 285 24.70 15.79 -2.69
CA LYS A 285 24.34 14.38 -2.49
C LYS A 285 23.10 14.29 -1.61
N TYR A 286 22.02 13.73 -2.15
CA TYR A 286 20.76 13.64 -1.42
C TYR A 286 20.72 12.44 -0.48
N ARG A 287 20.94 11.24 -1.01
CA ARG A 287 20.84 10.01 -0.24
C ARG A 287 21.57 8.86 -0.91
N THR A 288 22.22 8.03 -0.11
CA THR A 288 22.68 6.70 -0.51
C THR A 288 21.71 5.66 0.04
N ILE A 289 21.11 4.87 -0.85
CA ILE A 289 20.26 3.74 -0.48
C ILE A 289 21.09 2.47 -0.65
N THR A 290 21.18 1.68 0.42
CA THR A 290 21.88 0.40 0.44
C THR A 290 20.87 -0.75 0.32
N HIS A 291 21.05 -1.61 -0.67
CA HIS A 291 20.16 -2.76 -0.91
C HIS A 291 20.98 -4.05 -1.01
N PRO A 292 20.78 -5.03 -0.11
CA PRO A 292 21.37 -6.36 -0.25
C PRO A 292 20.83 -7.04 -1.51
N VAL A 293 21.72 -7.71 -2.25
CA VAL A 293 21.37 -8.49 -3.44
C VAL A 293 22.08 -9.85 -3.40
N THR A 294 21.50 -10.84 -4.06
CA THR A 294 22.13 -12.15 -4.24
C THR A 294 22.43 -12.38 -5.72
N VAL A 295 23.63 -12.85 -6.04
CA VAL A 295 23.96 -13.35 -7.38
C VAL A 295 23.93 -14.88 -7.35
N ARG A 296 23.19 -15.49 -8.27
CA ARG A 296 23.02 -16.94 -8.37
C ARG A 296 23.50 -17.46 -9.71
N ALA A 297 24.09 -18.65 -9.68
CA ALA A 297 24.25 -19.45 -10.89
C ALA A 297 22.87 -19.71 -11.52
N LYS A 298 22.81 -19.86 -12.84
CA LYS A 298 21.55 -20.17 -13.52
C LYS A 298 21.20 -21.64 -13.31
N TYR A 299 19.99 -21.92 -12.81
CA TYR A 299 19.42 -23.27 -12.69
C TYR A 299 17.96 -23.30 -13.13
N ALA A 300 17.41 -24.50 -13.31
CA ALA A 300 16.02 -24.69 -13.69
C ALA A 300 15.09 -24.14 -12.59
N PRO A 301 14.13 -23.25 -12.93
CA PRO A 301 13.11 -22.81 -11.97
C PRO A 301 12.28 -24.00 -11.46
N PRO A 302 11.82 -23.98 -10.19
CA PRO A 302 10.87 -24.96 -9.69
C PRO A 302 9.51 -24.81 -10.37
N ALA A 303 8.66 -25.83 -10.24
CA ALA A 303 7.25 -25.71 -10.64
C ALA A 303 6.55 -24.64 -9.78
N GLY A 304 5.66 -23.86 -10.40
CA GLY A 304 5.02 -22.71 -9.77
C GLY A 304 5.84 -21.41 -9.84
N ALA A 305 7.05 -21.43 -10.42
CA ALA A 305 7.93 -20.26 -10.44
C ALA A 305 7.27 -19.03 -11.07
N VAL A 306 7.40 -17.89 -10.39
CA VAL A 306 6.80 -16.63 -10.76
C VAL A 306 7.82 -15.73 -11.45
N THR A 307 7.43 -15.15 -12.57
CA THR A 307 8.17 -14.06 -13.22
C THR A 307 7.23 -12.93 -13.62
N PHE A 308 7.79 -11.83 -14.08
CA PHE A 308 7.02 -10.67 -14.52
C PHE A 308 7.66 -10.03 -15.74
N ASP A 309 6.83 -9.38 -16.54
CA ASP A 309 7.31 -8.46 -17.57
C ASP A 309 7.50 -7.03 -17.05
N ARG A 310 7.96 -6.16 -17.95
CA ARG A 310 8.23 -4.75 -17.67
C ARG A 310 6.98 -3.95 -17.32
N GLU A 311 5.80 -4.43 -17.71
CA GLU A 311 4.51 -3.82 -17.38
C GLU A 311 3.87 -4.43 -16.12
N ASN A 312 4.67 -5.16 -15.32
CA ASN A 312 4.29 -5.77 -14.05
C ASN A 312 3.23 -6.88 -14.17
N ARG A 313 3.04 -7.49 -15.35
CA ARG A 313 2.13 -8.63 -15.50
C ARG A 313 2.83 -9.90 -15.06
N MET A 314 2.10 -10.74 -14.34
CA MET A 314 2.62 -11.96 -13.72
C MET A 314 2.57 -13.14 -14.71
N TYR A 315 3.60 -13.99 -14.64
CA TYR A 315 3.67 -15.27 -15.31
C TYR A 315 3.98 -16.35 -14.28
N VAL A 316 3.30 -17.48 -14.37
CA VAL A 316 3.54 -18.68 -13.55
C VAL A 316 3.94 -19.80 -14.50
N ASP A 317 5.10 -20.42 -14.27
CA ASP A 317 5.67 -21.42 -15.18
C ASP A 317 5.77 -20.92 -16.63
N GLY A 318 6.10 -19.63 -16.80
CA GLY A 318 6.19 -18.96 -18.10
C GLY A 318 4.84 -18.67 -18.78
N LYS A 319 3.70 -19.02 -18.17
CA LYS A 319 2.36 -18.76 -18.71
C LYS A 319 1.77 -17.49 -18.10
N PRO A 320 1.13 -16.61 -18.88
CA PRO A 320 0.48 -15.42 -18.34
C PRO A 320 -0.57 -15.80 -17.29
N PHE A 321 -0.54 -15.14 -16.14
CA PHE A 321 -1.41 -15.43 -15.02
C PHE A 321 -1.98 -14.12 -14.47
N PHE A 322 -3.31 -13.95 -14.54
CA PHE A 322 -3.98 -12.87 -13.84
C PHE A 322 -4.40 -13.35 -12.44
N PRO A 323 -3.86 -12.77 -11.35
CA PRO A 323 -4.26 -13.09 -9.99
C PRO A 323 -5.65 -12.51 -9.70
N LEU A 324 -6.65 -13.38 -9.66
CA LEU A 324 -7.98 -13.09 -9.17
C LEU A 324 -8.20 -13.95 -7.92
N GLY A 325 -7.84 -13.41 -6.78
CA GLY A 325 -7.87 -14.13 -5.51
C GLY A 325 -8.95 -13.66 -4.56
N ILE A 326 -8.96 -14.22 -3.36
CA ILE A 326 -9.79 -13.73 -2.26
C ILE A 326 -9.04 -13.89 -0.94
N PHE A 327 -9.18 -12.94 -0.03
CA PHE A 327 -8.63 -13.09 1.31
C PHE A 327 -9.43 -14.12 2.10
N TYR A 328 -8.69 -14.95 2.82
CA TYR A 328 -9.21 -16.03 3.62
C TYR A 328 -8.75 -15.82 5.07
N SER A 329 -9.71 -15.71 6.00
CA SER A 329 -9.42 -15.38 7.40
C SER A 329 -9.30 -16.60 8.33
N SER A 330 -9.79 -17.77 7.90
CA SER A 330 -9.73 -19.00 8.70
C SER A 330 -9.95 -20.28 7.88
N LEU A 331 -8.88 -20.89 7.35
CA LEU A 331 -8.77 -22.31 6.99
C LEU A 331 -8.15 -23.18 8.12
N PRO A 332 -8.47 -23.02 9.45
CA PRO A 332 -8.07 -24.06 10.38
C PRO A 332 -8.79 -25.34 9.93
N HIS A 333 -8.00 -26.36 9.63
CA HIS A 333 -8.47 -27.60 9.01
C HIS A 333 -9.05 -27.38 7.63
N GLN A 334 -8.18 -27.11 6.65
CA GLN A 334 -8.54 -26.94 5.24
C GLN A 334 -9.55 -28.01 4.82
N ARG A 335 -10.81 -27.60 4.66
CA ARG A 335 -11.91 -28.51 4.33
C ARG A 335 -12.07 -28.60 2.83
N GLU A 336 -12.26 -29.81 2.34
CA GLU A 336 -12.46 -30.06 0.92
C GLU A 336 -13.68 -29.30 0.36
N GLU A 337 -14.73 -29.12 1.17
CA GLU A 337 -15.92 -28.34 0.80
C GLU A 337 -15.59 -26.89 0.40
N HIS A 338 -14.61 -26.25 1.04
CA HIS A 338 -14.24 -24.87 0.74
C HIS A 338 -13.38 -24.77 -0.52
N LEU A 339 -12.50 -25.75 -0.75
CA LEU A 339 -11.72 -25.83 -1.99
C LEU A 339 -12.64 -26.10 -3.20
N LYS A 340 -13.66 -26.95 -3.05
CA LYS A 340 -14.70 -27.14 -4.07
C LYS A 340 -15.43 -25.83 -4.38
N ARG A 341 -15.88 -25.11 -3.34
CA ARG A 341 -16.52 -23.79 -3.50
C ARG A 341 -15.64 -22.76 -4.21
N LEU A 342 -14.33 -22.77 -3.95
CA LEU A 342 -13.37 -21.90 -4.61
C LEU A 342 -13.15 -22.32 -6.07
N LYS A 343 -13.01 -23.62 -6.36
CA LYS A 343 -12.93 -24.14 -7.74
C LYS A 343 -14.17 -23.79 -8.55
N ASP A 344 -15.35 -23.81 -7.94
CA ASP A 344 -16.63 -23.45 -8.56
C ASP A 344 -16.90 -21.93 -8.55
N SER A 345 -15.82 -21.13 -8.52
CA SER A 345 -15.87 -19.68 -8.49
C SER A 345 -14.89 -19.06 -9.51
N PRO A 346 -14.98 -17.75 -9.77
CA PRO A 346 -14.03 -17.08 -10.64
C PRO A 346 -12.59 -17.01 -10.10
N PHE A 347 -12.40 -17.28 -8.80
CA PHE A 347 -11.12 -17.08 -8.11
C PHE A 347 -10.13 -18.23 -8.37
N ASN A 348 -8.85 -17.90 -8.55
CA ASN A 348 -7.76 -18.84 -8.81
C ASN A 348 -6.65 -18.80 -7.72
N LEU A 349 -6.87 -18.04 -6.66
CA LEU A 349 -5.88 -17.74 -5.63
C LEU A 349 -6.57 -17.48 -4.29
N ILE A 350 -5.92 -17.86 -3.19
CA ILE A 350 -6.25 -17.35 -1.85
C ILE A 350 -5.03 -16.69 -1.20
N MET A 351 -5.28 -15.64 -0.42
CA MET A 351 -4.34 -15.14 0.59
C MET A 351 -4.86 -15.60 1.94
N ASP A 352 -4.13 -16.46 2.64
CA ASP A 352 -4.65 -17.15 3.83
C ASP A 352 -3.87 -16.77 5.10
N TYR A 353 -4.55 -16.09 6.03
CA TYR A 353 -4.00 -15.75 7.37
C TYR A 353 -3.70 -16.98 8.22
N SER A 354 -4.29 -18.12 7.91
CA SER A 354 -4.16 -19.39 8.63
C SER A 354 -3.30 -20.42 7.91
N ALA A 355 -2.54 -20.02 6.88
CA ALA A 355 -1.72 -20.90 6.05
C ALA A 355 -0.75 -21.81 6.87
N LEU A 356 -0.34 -21.35 8.05
CA LEU A 356 0.53 -22.09 8.98
C LEU A 356 -0.17 -23.24 9.72
N SER A 357 -1.48 -23.38 9.54
CA SER A 357 -2.37 -24.32 10.24
C SER A 357 -3.30 -25.09 9.28
N ILE A 358 -2.94 -25.22 8.00
CA ILE A 358 -3.75 -25.90 6.95
C ILE A 358 -3.78 -27.44 7.08
N ALA A 359 -3.55 -27.96 8.27
CA ALA A 359 -3.50 -29.38 8.60
C ALA A 359 -4.88 -30.05 8.54
N ALA A 360 -4.98 -31.26 8.00
CA ALA A 360 -6.15 -32.10 8.23
C ALA A 360 -6.20 -32.54 9.72
N PRO A 361 -7.36 -32.96 10.25
CA PRO A 361 -7.49 -33.37 11.66
C PRO A 361 -6.46 -34.42 12.12
N ASP A 362 -6.02 -35.31 11.23
CA ASP A 362 -5.09 -36.41 11.54
C ASP A 362 -3.61 -36.07 11.28
N ASP A 363 -3.31 -34.86 10.79
CA ASP A 363 -1.95 -34.46 10.46
C ASP A 363 -1.19 -33.97 11.72
N GLN A 364 -0.33 -34.83 12.28
CA GLN A 364 0.41 -34.53 13.51
C GLN A 364 1.68 -33.67 13.29
N GLU A 365 2.39 -33.87 12.17
CA GLU A 365 3.64 -33.16 11.85
C GLU A 365 3.36 -31.94 10.95
N LYS A 366 3.80 -30.75 11.39
CA LYS A 366 3.37 -29.46 10.80
C LYS A 366 3.79 -29.26 9.35
N ILE A 367 5.02 -29.61 9.00
CA ILE A 367 5.53 -29.39 7.64
C ILE A 367 4.80 -30.28 6.64
N THR A 368 4.67 -31.57 6.97
CA THR A 368 3.92 -32.56 6.21
C THR A 368 2.47 -32.14 6.05
N ALA A 369 1.84 -31.64 7.13
CA ALA A 369 0.48 -31.13 7.10
C ALA A 369 0.30 -29.96 6.11
N ILE A 370 1.26 -29.02 6.11
CA ILE A 370 1.26 -27.89 5.18
C ILE A 370 1.41 -28.38 3.75
N ARG A 371 2.39 -29.26 3.46
CA ARG A 371 2.57 -29.80 2.10
C ARG A 371 1.33 -30.53 1.60
N LYS A 372 0.71 -31.39 2.41
CA LYS A 372 -0.58 -32.02 2.06
C LYS A 372 -1.67 -31.00 1.79
N GLY A 373 -1.72 -29.90 2.54
CA GLY A 373 -2.65 -28.80 2.29
C GLY A 373 -2.40 -28.11 0.96
N LEU A 374 -1.13 -27.90 0.60
CA LEU A 374 -0.74 -27.36 -0.69
C LEU A 374 -1.04 -28.35 -1.84
N ASP A 375 -0.84 -29.65 -1.65
CA ASP A 375 -1.18 -30.70 -2.63
C ASP A 375 -2.69 -30.66 -2.94
N ARG A 376 -3.53 -30.52 -1.90
CA ARG A 376 -4.98 -30.37 -2.09
C ARG A 376 -5.30 -29.09 -2.87
N MET A 377 -4.66 -27.96 -2.59
CA MET A 377 -4.86 -26.74 -3.37
C MET A 377 -4.44 -26.90 -4.83
N GLN A 378 -3.30 -27.56 -5.06
CA GLN A 378 -2.83 -27.88 -6.40
C GLN A 378 -3.82 -28.75 -7.16
N HIS A 379 -4.42 -29.76 -6.51
CA HIS A 379 -5.46 -30.60 -7.11
C HIS A 379 -6.66 -29.78 -7.61
N TYR A 380 -7.05 -28.73 -6.86
CA TYR A 380 -8.12 -27.80 -7.23
C TYR A 380 -7.66 -26.65 -8.14
N ASN A 381 -6.38 -26.60 -8.54
CA ASN A 381 -5.76 -25.52 -9.31
C ASN A 381 -5.92 -24.14 -8.65
N ILE A 382 -5.83 -24.10 -7.32
CA ILE A 382 -5.87 -22.87 -6.52
C ILE A 382 -4.46 -22.56 -6.03
N LYS A 383 -4.00 -21.34 -6.29
CA LYS A 383 -2.72 -20.83 -5.78
C LYS A 383 -2.88 -20.31 -4.34
N ILE A 384 -1.77 -20.22 -3.60
CA ILE A 384 -1.73 -19.62 -2.26
C ILE A 384 -0.67 -18.52 -2.13
N ILE A 385 -1.04 -17.45 -1.43
CA ILE A 385 -0.09 -16.56 -0.76
C ILE A 385 -0.07 -16.93 0.72
N VAL A 386 1.09 -17.34 1.23
CA VAL A 386 1.27 -17.83 2.61
C VAL A 386 1.54 -16.65 3.54
N CYS A 387 0.66 -16.42 4.53
CA CYS A 387 0.80 -15.35 5.50
C CYS A 387 1.80 -15.70 6.62
N LEU A 388 2.79 -14.82 6.83
CA LEU A 388 3.86 -15.00 7.81
C LEU A 388 3.82 -14.00 8.97
N THR A 389 2.81 -13.13 9.03
CA THR A 389 2.72 -12.08 10.06
C THR A 389 2.70 -12.65 11.48
N ALA A 390 2.12 -13.84 11.65
CA ALA A 390 2.08 -14.55 12.92
C ALA A 390 3.48 -14.95 13.46
N PHE A 391 4.55 -14.89 12.66
CA PHE A 391 5.92 -15.16 13.13
C PHE A 391 6.61 -13.99 13.85
N TYR A 392 6.02 -12.79 13.84
CA TYR A 392 6.58 -11.63 14.55
C TYR A 392 5.56 -10.80 15.33
N VAL A 393 4.25 -11.03 15.16
CA VAL A 393 3.23 -10.36 15.97
C VAL A 393 3.38 -10.78 17.45
N LYS A 394 3.64 -9.80 18.33
CA LYS A 394 3.97 -9.99 19.76
C LYS A 394 3.04 -10.95 20.52
N HIS A 395 1.75 -10.97 20.18
CA HIS A 395 0.75 -11.79 20.87
C HIS A 395 0.59 -13.21 20.30
N SER A 396 1.21 -13.50 19.15
CA SER A 396 1.16 -14.80 18.49
C SER A 396 1.74 -15.92 19.36
N ASN A 397 1.10 -17.09 19.31
CA ASN A 397 1.62 -18.29 19.97
C ASN A 397 2.93 -18.78 19.34
N TYR A 398 3.15 -18.52 18.04
CA TYR A 398 4.41 -18.89 17.37
C TYR A 398 5.59 -18.07 17.88
N VAL A 399 5.40 -16.78 18.17
CA VAL A 399 6.44 -15.95 18.79
C VAL A 399 6.76 -16.45 20.20
N LYS A 400 5.74 -16.81 21.00
CA LYS A 400 5.92 -17.24 22.39
C LYS A 400 6.55 -18.63 22.52
N ARG A 401 6.16 -19.58 21.68
CA ARG A 401 6.48 -21.01 21.84
C ARG A 401 7.42 -21.54 20.76
N GLY A 402 7.57 -20.83 19.65
CA GLY A 402 8.21 -21.33 18.44
C GLY A 402 7.23 -22.02 17.48
N TRP A 403 7.75 -22.40 16.32
CA TRP A 403 7.00 -23.10 15.27
C TRP A 403 7.87 -24.21 14.67
N SER A 404 7.32 -25.43 14.63
CA SER A 404 7.98 -26.63 14.09
C SER A 404 9.37 -26.90 14.68
N GLY A 405 9.55 -26.69 15.98
CA GLY A 405 10.82 -26.87 16.69
C GLY A 405 11.79 -25.68 16.60
N GLU A 406 11.46 -24.62 15.86
CA GLU A 406 12.28 -23.40 15.77
C GLU A 406 11.76 -22.28 16.65
N LYS A 407 12.67 -21.45 17.15
CA LYS A 407 12.36 -20.15 17.78
C LYS A 407 13.02 -19.01 17.01
N GLY A 408 12.39 -17.84 17.08
CA GLY A 408 12.84 -16.62 16.41
C GLY A 408 12.26 -16.49 14.99
N THR A 409 11.85 -15.27 14.63
CA THR A 409 11.14 -14.98 13.37
C THR A 409 11.88 -15.48 12.15
N LEU A 410 13.18 -15.18 12.02
CA LEU A 410 13.97 -15.54 10.84
C LEU A 410 14.22 -17.04 10.72
N ASN A 411 14.41 -17.75 11.84
CA ASN A 411 14.61 -19.21 11.82
C ASN A 411 13.33 -19.95 11.43
N MET A 412 12.18 -19.56 12.01
CA MET A 412 10.87 -20.10 11.62
C MET A 412 10.57 -19.82 10.13
N THR A 413 10.88 -18.61 9.65
CA THR A 413 10.74 -18.22 8.24
C THR A 413 11.61 -19.11 7.33
N ARG A 414 12.90 -19.26 7.66
CA ARG A 414 13.83 -20.11 6.89
C ARG A 414 13.33 -21.54 6.77
N LYS A 415 12.87 -22.13 7.89
CA LYS A 415 12.38 -23.51 7.92
C LYS A 415 11.15 -23.70 7.04
N LEU A 416 10.17 -22.81 7.15
CA LEU A 416 8.97 -22.86 6.31
C LEU A 416 9.30 -22.71 4.83
N VAL A 417 10.06 -21.68 4.46
CA VAL A 417 10.41 -21.40 3.05
C VAL A 417 11.13 -22.59 2.42
N ASN A 418 12.14 -23.15 3.10
CA ASN A 418 12.83 -24.34 2.59
C ASN A 418 11.90 -25.56 2.45
N ALA A 419 10.84 -25.63 3.25
CA ALA A 419 9.88 -26.72 3.22
C ALA A 419 8.81 -26.59 2.13
N ILE A 420 8.60 -25.41 1.53
CA ILE A 420 7.49 -25.19 0.57
C ILE A 420 7.85 -24.45 -0.72
N LYS A 421 9.06 -23.88 -0.85
CA LYS A 421 9.47 -23.07 -2.01
C LYS A 421 9.46 -23.79 -3.36
N ASP A 422 9.40 -25.12 -3.33
CA ASP A 422 9.35 -26.01 -4.50
C ASP A 422 7.91 -26.43 -4.85
N HIS A 423 6.92 -25.99 -4.07
CA HIS A 423 5.56 -26.49 -4.18
C HIS A 423 4.75 -25.76 -5.28
N PRO A 424 4.14 -26.47 -6.26
CA PRO A 424 3.42 -25.85 -7.37
C PRO A 424 2.27 -24.92 -6.98
N ALA A 425 1.54 -25.17 -5.89
CA ALA A 425 0.46 -24.30 -5.42
C ALA A 425 0.93 -22.94 -4.86
N LEU A 426 2.22 -22.77 -4.53
CA LEU A 426 2.73 -21.53 -3.96
C LEU A 426 2.73 -20.41 -5.02
N LEU A 427 2.34 -19.20 -4.61
CA LEU A 427 2.47 -17.98 -5.40
C LEU A 427 3.35 -16.93 -4.72
N GLY A 428 3.48 -16.98 -3.40
CA GLY A 428 4.35 -16.06 -2.65
C GLY A 428 4.02 -15.97 -1.17
N TYR A 429 4.60 -14.95 -0.52
CA TYR A 429 4.58 -14.82 0.94
C TYR A 429 4.06 -13.45 1.36
N TYR A 430 3.04 -13.41 2.22
CA TYR A 430 2.49 -12.17 2.76
C TYR A 430 3.19 -11.78 4.07
N LEU A 431 3.83 -10.62 4.07
CA LEU A 431 4.78 -10.23 5.12
C LEU A 431 4.29 -9.12 6.04
N THR A 432 3.32 -8.30 5.62
CA THR A 432 2.86 -7.15 6.41
C THR A 432 1.35 -7.02 6.34
N ASP A 433 0.76 -6.51 7.41
CA ASP A 433 -0.67 -6.20 7.52
C ASP A 433 -0.81 -4.85 8.22
N GLU A 434 -0.83 -3.77 7.44
CA GLU A 434 -1.03 -2.38 7.91
C GLU A 434 -0.08 -1.93 9.04
N LEU A 435 1.15 -2.44 9.06
CA LEU A 435 2.18 -1.98 9.99
C LEU A 435 2.54 -0.51 9.75
N SER A 436 2.99 0.20 10.79
CA SER A 436 3.64 1.51 10.59
C SER A 436 5.02 1.36 9.93
N GLU A 437 5.54 2.41 9.32
CA GLU A 437 6.87 2.38 8.67
C GLU A 437 7.98 1.96 9.65
N GLU A 438 7.92 2.40 10.90
CA GLU A 438 8.87 2.06 11.97
C GLU A 438 8.90 0.55 12.28
N GLN A 439 7.79 -0.16 12.03
CA GLN A 439 7.65 -1.59 12.27
C GLN A 439 8.11 -2.45 11.09
N LEU A 440 8.50 -1.84 9.96
CA LEU A 440 8.90 -2.57 8.75
C LEU A 440 10.26 -3.26 8.85
N SER A 441 11.07 -2.97 9.88
CA SER A 441 12.42 -3.53 10.02
C SER A 441 12.45 -5.06 10.01
N VAL A 442 11.46 -5.71 10.63
CA VAL A 442 11.34 -7.18 10.66
C VAL A 442 10.85 -7.74 9.31
N PRO A 443 9.75 -7.26 8.70
CA PRO A 443 9.36 -7.65 7.35
C PRO A 443 10.44 -7.45 6.28
N VAL A 444 11.22 -6.38 6.35
CA VAL A 444 12.35 -6.15 5.42
C VAL A 444 13.41 -7.23 5.56
N GLN A 445 13.76 -7.64 6.79
CA GLN A 445 14.69 -8.75 7.02
C GLN A 445 14.11 -10.09 6.54
N MET A 446 12.80 -10.31 6.74
CA MET A 446 12.11 -11.50 6.22
C MET A 446 12.13 -11.53 4.69
N ARG A 447 11.86 -10.40 4.02
CA ARG A 447 11.95 -10.28 2.55
C ARG A 447 13.35 -10.60 2.06
N GLN A 448 14.38 -10.02 2.67
CA GLN A 448 15.78 -10.30 2.31
C GLN A 448 16.13 -11.79 2.45
N LEU A 449 15.68 -12.42 3.55
CA LEU A 449 15.86 -13.85 3.77
C LEU A 449 15.12 -14.70 2.73
N ILE A 450 13.86 -14.39 2.45
CA ILE A 450 13.03 -15.12 1.48
C ILE A 450 13.63 -14.99 0.08
N ASN A 451 13.93 -13.77 -0.36
CA ASN A 451 14.60 -13.48 -1.62
C ASN A 451 15.89 -14.28 -1.78
N HIS A 452 16.65 -14.43 -0.69
CA HIS A 452 17.81 -15.28 -0.69
C HIS A 452 17.43 -16.76 -0.83
N LEU A 453 16.45 -17.29 -0.11
CA LEU A 453 16.14 -18.73 -0.09
C LEU A 453 15.32 -19.22 -1.29
N ASP A 454 14.46 -18.36 -1.84
CA ASP A 454 13.44 -18.60 -2.84
C ASP A 454 13.34 -17.37 -3.76
N PRO A 455 14.15 -17.31 -4.83
CA PRO A 455 14.17 -16.18 -5.75
C PRO A 455 13.02 -16.24 -6.78
N TYR A 456 12.11 -17.21 -6.69
CA TYR A 456 11.07 -17.46 -7.69
C TYR A 456 9.67 -17.10 -7.22
N HIS A 457 9.46 -16.85 -5.92
CA HIS A 457 8.16 -16.44 -5.40
C HIS A 457 8.23 -15.06 -4.73
N PRO A 458 7.41 -14.09 -5.16
CA PRO A 458 7.44 -12.74 -4.62
C PRO A 458 6.95 -12.67 -3.18
N THR A 459 7.38 -11.61 -2.51
CA THR A 459 6.83 -11.18 -1.22
C THR A 459 5.75 -10.11 -1.40
N PHE A 460 4.74 -10.13 -0.55
CA PHE A 460 3.61 -9.22 -0.58
C PHE A 460 3.58 -8.37 0.68
N THR A 461 3.22 -7.10 0.52
CA THR A 461 3.07 -6.13 1.60
C THR A 461 1.76 -5.37 1.42
N LEU A 462 1.06 -5.05 2.50
CA LEU A 462 -0.26 -4.40 2.46
C LEU A 462 -0.35 -3.22 3.40
N SER A 463 -0.94 -2.13 2.91
CA SER A 463 -1.33 -0.99 3.74
C SER A 463 -2.64 -0.37 3.26
N ASN A 464 -3.50 -0.02 4.21
CA ASN A 464 -4.70 0.79 3.98
C ASN A 464 -4.41 2.30 3.95
N LEU A 465 -3.13 2.68 3.91
CA LEU A 465 -2.67 4.06 4.00
C LEU A 465 -1.99 4.49 2.70
N PRO A 466 -2.64 5.32 1.87
CA PRO A 466 -2.04 5.83 0.63
C PRO A 466 -0.72 6.56 0.86
N SER A 467 -0.59 7.25 2.00
CA SER A 467 0.57 8.04 2.40
C SER A 467 1.78 7.23 2.87
N ALA A 468 1.62 5.92 3.15
CA ALA A 468 2.77 5.05 3.39
C ALA A 468 3.55 4.78 2.09
N MET A 469 2.95 5.05 0.92
CA MET A 469 3.60 4.88 -0.38
C MET A 469 4.43 6.11 -0.76
N PRO A 470 5.54 5.92 -1.50
CA PRO A 470 6.05 4.64 -2.01
C PRO A 470 6.93 3.88 -1.00
N ASN A 471 7.26 4.47 0.14
CA ASN A 471 8.30 3.98 1.05
C ASN A 471 8.02 2.58 1.61
N TYR A 472 6.76 2.23 1.82
CA TYR A 472 6.36 0.91 2.31
C TYR A 472 6.84 -0.27 1.45
N ILE A 473 7.07 -0.05 0.14
CA ILE A 473 7.44 -1.09 -0.82
C ILE A 473 8.79 -1.73 -0.49
N VAL A 474 9.64 -1.11 0.33
CA VAL A 474 10.87 -1.77 0.82
C VAL A 474 10.61 -3.14 1.48
N SER A 475 9.40 -3.35 1.99
CA SER A 475 8.97 -4.57 2.68
C SER A 475 8.36 -5.66 1.80
N GLY A 476 8.14 -5.44 0.50
CA GLY A 476 7.53 -6.42 -0.41
C GLY A 476 7.87 -6.20 -1.89
N ASP A 477 7.73 -7.22 -2.71
CA ASP A 477 7.88 -7.12 -4.17
C ASP A 477 6.58 -6.71 -4.87
N ILE A 478 5.44 -6.97 -4.23
CA ILE A 478 4.10 -6.54 -4.66
C ILE A 478 3.43 -5.80 -3.51
N PHE A 479 2.89 -4.63 -3.81
CA PHE A 479 2.08 -3.87 -2.86
C PHE A 479 0.58 -4.17 -3.03
N MET A 480 -0.13 -4.34 -1.91
CA MET A 480 -1.58 -4.47 -1.86
C MET A 480 -2.20 -3.28 -1.13
N TYR A 481 -3.33 -2.80 -1.63
CA TYR A 481 -4.12 -1.75 -0.99
C TYR A 481 -5.58 -2.13 -0.89
N ASP A 482 -6.21 -1.76 0.22
CA ASP A 482 -7.50 -2.26 0.61
C ASP A 482 -8.52 -1.15 0.95
N PRO A 483 -9.10 -0.52 -0.09
CA PRO A 483 -10.07 0.56 0.10
C PRO A 483 -11.44 -0.02 0.47
N TYR A 484 -11.94 0.31 1.66
CA TYR A 484 -13.27 -0.11 2.15
C TYR A 484 -14.25 1.05 2.41
N PRO A 485 -14.66 1.79 1.36
CA PRO A 485 -15.40 3.05 1.48
C PRO A 485 -16.91 2.90 1.70
N ILE A 486 -17.52 1.73 1.48
CA ILE A 486 -18.97 1.53 1.58
C ILE A 486 -19.32 1.10 3.00
N ALA A 487 -19.45 2.08 3.89
CA ALA A 487 -19.65 1.83 5.33
C ALA A 487 -21.09 2.04 5.80
N SER A 488 -21.55 3.29 5.84
CA SER A 488 -22.86 3.64 6.42
C SER A 488 -23.87 4.08 5.38
N VAL A 489 -25.16 3.92 5.72
CA VAL A 489 -26.28 4.41 4.89
C VAL A 489 -26.13 5.92 4.62
N LYS A 490 -25.78 6.70 5.66
CA LYS A 490 -25.52 8.14 5.54
C LYS A 490 -24.33 8.46 4.62
N GLY A 491 -23.30 7.61 4.61
CA GLY A 491 -22.13 7.78 3.75
C GLY A 491 -22.44 7.55 2.27
N GLY A 492 -23.23 6.52 1.97
CA GLY A 492 -23.51 6.08 0.60
C GLY A 492 -22.22 5.67 -0.12
N ARG A 493 -22.14 5.93 -1.44
CA ARG A 493 -20.95 5.64 -2.26
C ARG A 493 -20.00 6.82 -2.51
N ARG A 494 -20.22 7.97 -1.85
CA ARG A 494 -19.46 9.23 -2.07
C ARG A 494 -17.95 9.11 -1.87
N GLY A 495 -17.48 8.13 -1.09
CA GLY A 495 -16.07 7.93 -0.79
C GLY A 495 -15.31 7.03 -1.75
N VAL A 496 -15.97 6.37 -2.71
CA VAL A 496 -15.36 5.25 -3.46
C VAL A 496 -14.20 5.72 -4.33
N GLU A 497 -14.43 6.62 -5.29
CA GLU A 497 -13.35 7.13 -6.14
C GLU A 497 -12.25 7.79 -5.32
N LYS A 498 -12.59 8.61 -4.31
CA LYS A 498 -11.60 9.30 -3.47
C LYS A 498 -10.64 8.33 -2.76
N ASN A 499 -11.15 7.21 -2.23
CA ASN A 499 -10.29 6.24 -1.54
C ASN A 499 -9.41 5.49 -2.55
N ILE A 500 -9.95 5.03 -3.68
CA ILE A 500 -9.18 4.25 -4.67
C ILE A 500 -8.15 5.14 -5.38
N SER A 501 -8.54 6.35 -5.82
CA SER A 501 -7.66 7.27 -6.55
C SER A 501 -6.43 7.70 -5.75
N SER A 502 -6.56 7.82 -4.43
CA SER A 502 -5.45 8.20 -3.57
C SER A 502 -4.34 7.14 -3.55
N PHE A 503 -4.68 5.85 -3.65
CA PHE A 503 -3.68 4.80 -3.82
C PHE A 503 -3.07 4.84 -5.21
N ARG A 504 -3.87 5.01 -6.27
CA ARG A 504 -3.39 5.15 -7.66
C ARG A 504 -2.28 6.19 -7.77
N GLU A 505 -2.54 7.40 -7.29
CA GLU A 505 -1.63 8.54 -7.41
C GLU A 505 -0.28 8.25 -6.75
N ASN A 506 -0.28 7.63 -5.56
CA ASN A 506 0.94 7.28 -4.87
C ASN A 506 1.62 6.01 -5.44
N MET A 507 0.85 5.07 -5.98
CA MET A 507 1.37 3.84 -6.60
C MET A 507 2.21 4.12 -7.85
N HIS A 508 1.74 5.00 -8.73
CA HIS A 508 2.50 5.38 -9.93
C HIS A 508 3.88 5.94 -9.61
N ARG A 509 4.07 6.56 -8.44
CA ARG A 509 5.40 7.04 -8.00
C ARG A 509 6.38 5.90 -7.71
N SER A 510 5.90 4.72 -7.34
CA SER A 510 6.76 3.60 -6.96
C SER A 510 7.22 2.67 -8.09
N GLY A 511 6.49 2.60 -9.20
CA GLY A 511 6.77 1.67 -10.31
C GLY A 511 6.64 0.17 -9.99
N ALA A 512 6.43 -0.21 -8.73
CA ALA A 512 6.22 -1.59 -8.32
C ALA A 512 4.83 -2.09 -8.74
N PRO A 513 4.63 -3.40 -8.93
CA PRO A 513 3.30 -3.96 -9.09
C PRO A 513 2.41 -3.64 -7.88
N CYS A 514 1.19 -3.17 -8.14
CA CYS A 514 0.13 -3.07 -7.15
C CYS A 514 -1.03 -4.00 -7.46
N TRP A 515 -1.62 -4.56 -6.41
CA TRP A 515 -2.84 -5.34 -6.46
C TRP A 515 -3.91 -4.68 -5.58
N GLY A 516 -5.16 -4.71 -6.03
CA GLY A 516 -6.28 -4.16 -5.28
C GLY A 516 -6.94 -5.21 -4.38
N VAL A 517 -7.32 -4.82 -3.18
CA VAL A 517 -8.09 -5.61 -2.21
C VAL A 517 -9.45 -4.91 -1.98
N PRO A 518 -10.33 -4.87 -2.99
CA PRO A 518 -11.59 -4.14 -2.88
C PRO A 518 -12.54 -4.78 -1.86
N GLN A 519 -13.43 -3.95 -1.30
CA GLN A 519 -14.47 -4.38 -0.36
C GLN A 519 -15.44 -5.39 -0.99
N THR A 520 -15.49 -6.60 -0.44
CA THR A 520 -16.55 -7.58 -0.68
C THR A 520 -17.06 -8.12 0.65
N PHE A 521 -17.47 -7.21 1.53
CA PHE A 521 -18.06 -7.50 2.84
C PHE A 521 -18.97 -6.35 3.29
N ASN A 522 -19.84 -6.63 4.26
CA ASN A 522 -20.68 -5.61 4.91
C ASN A 522 -20.09 -5.22 6.28
N TRP A 523 -19.77 -3.92 6.47
CA TRP A 523 -19.25 -3.40 7.74
C TRP A 523 -20.16 -3.68 8.94
N GLY A 524 -21.47 -3.65 8.74
CA GLY A 524 -22.45 -3.98 9.77
C GLY A 524 -22.36 -5.43 10.21
N ILE A 525 -22.11 -6.37 9.30
CA ILE A 525 -21.88 -7.77 9.65
C ILE A 525 -20.61 -7.91 10.50
N HIS A 526 -19.51 -7.26 10.10
CA HIS A 526 -18.28 -7.27 10.89
C HIS A 526 -18.45 -6.66 12.29
N ARG A 527 -19.21 -5.57 12.40
CA ARG A 527 -19.39 -4.84 13.67
C ARG A 527 -20.48 -5.38 14.58
N THR A 528 -21.46 -6.13 14.05
CA THR A 528 -22.60 -6.63 14.83
C THR A 528 -22.63 -8.14 14.99
N ILE A 529 -22.15 -8.90 14.00
CA ILE A 529 -22.17 -10.37 14.03
C ILE A 529 -20.81 -10.92 14.45
N HIS A 530 -19.73 -10.43 13.84
CA HIS A 530 -18.37 -10.94 14.09
C HIS A 530 -17.70 -10.34 15.32
N ALA A 531 -18.03 -9.09 15.64
CA ALA A 531 -17.42 -8.39 16.77
C ALA A 531 -17.69 -9.15 18.08
N GLN A 532 -16.63 -9.45 18.84
CA GLN A 532 -16.78 -10.09 20.15
C GLN A 532 -17.67 -9.24 21.08
N ASN A 533 -17.47 -7.92 21.06
CA ASN A 533 -18.25 -6.92 21.80
C ASN A 533 -18.83 -5.89 20.82
N PRO A 534 -20.04 -6.14 20.25
CA PRO A 534 -20.62 -5.26 19.23
C PRO A 534 -21.10 -3.90 19.77
N GLY A 535 -21.13 -3.70 21.09
CA GLY A 535 -21.58 -2.44 21.70
C GLY A 535 -23.01 -2.08 21.31
N GLN A 536 -23.25 -0.81 20.97
CA GLN A 536 -24.55 -0.29 20.52
C GLN A 536 -24.72 -0.29 18.98
N GLU A 537 -23.86 -1.00 18.24
CA GLU A 537 -23.89 -1.04 16.79
C GLU A 537 -25.17 -1.73 16.27
N LYS A 538 -25.84 -1.11 15.30
CA LYS A 538 -27.04 -1.64 14.65
C LYS A 538 -26.81 -1.86 13.17
N LEU A 539 -27.23 -3.02 12.65
CA LEU A 539 -27.02 -3.42 11.26
C LEU A 539 -27.65 -2.43 10.26
N GLU A 540 -28.80 -1.84 10.59
CA GLU A 540 -29.53 -0.85 9.78
C GLU A 540 -28.74 0.44 9.48
N ASN A 541 -27.72 0.76 10.28
CA ASN A 541 -26.86 1.92 10.07
C ASN A 541 -25.85 1.69 8.93
N TYR A 542 -25.69 0.44 8.49
CA TYR A 542 -24.69 0.02 7.54
C TYR A 542 -25.31 -0.27 6.18
N LEU A 543 -24.55 0.04 5.14
CA LEU A 543 -24.96 -0.17 3.76
C LEU A 543 -24.46 -1.54 3.29
N GLU A 544 -25.39 -2.40 2.86
CA GLU A 544 -25.07 -3.67 2.20
C GLU A 544 -24.51 -3.39 0.79
N PRO A 545 -23.27 -3.81 0.47
CA PRO A 545 -22.75 -3.69 -0.89
C PRO A 545 -23.55 -4.53 -1.88
N THR A 546 -23.91 -3.94 -3.01
CA THR A 546 -24.54 -4.64 -4.12
C THR A 546 -23.51 -5.37 -4.98
N VAL A 547 -23.97 -6.20 -5.92
CA VAL A 547 -23.09 -6.78 -6.96
C VAL A 547 -22.42 -5.69 -7.78
N SER A 548 -23.18 -4.63 -8.16
CA SER A 548 -22.64 -3.50 -8.92
C SER A 548 -21.60 -2.72 -8.12
N ASP A 549 -21.78 -2.52 -6.82
CA ASP A 549 -20.79 -1.88 -5.95
C ASP A 549 -19.46 -2.65 -6.00
N MET A 550 -19.51 -3.96 -5.72
CA MET A 550 -18.32 -4.83 -5.68
C MET A 550 -17.64 -4.91 -7.05
N ARG A 551 -18.41 -5.11 -8.13
CA ARG A 551 -17.91 -5.11 -9.51
C ARG A 551 -17.21 -3.80 -9.83
N SER A 552 -17.85 -2.67 -9.56
CA SER A 552 -17.34 -1.34 -9.89
C SER A 552 -16.05 -1.03 -9.15
N MET A 553 -15.94 -1.41 -7.87
CA MET A 553 -14.70 -1.26 -7.10
C MET A 553 -13.54 -2.11 -7.66
N MET A 554 -13.80 -3.36 -8.04
CA MET A 554 -12.79 -4.20 -8.69
C MET A 554 -12.33 -3.59 -10.02
N LEU A 555 -13.28 -3.14 -10.85
CA LEU A 555 -12.98 -2.53 -12.14
C LEU A 555 -12.23 -1.20 -11.98
N LEU A 556 -12.56 -0.36 -10.98
CA LEU A 556 -11.80 0.86 -10.68
C LEU A 556 -10.34 0.56 -10.34
N CYS A 557 -10.07 -0.50 -9.58
CA CYS A 557 -8.69 -0.92 -9.32
C CYS A 557 -7.95 -1.28 -10.62
N LEU A 558 -8.60 -1.95 -11.57
CA LEU A 558 -7.99 -2.28 -12.88
C LEU A 558 -7.74 -1.02 -13.74
N LEU A 559 -8.68 -0.06 -13.72
CA LEU A 559 -8.50 1.25 -14.35
C LEU A 559 -7.33 2.03 -13.74
N ASP A 560 -6.92 1.69 -12.52
CA ASP A 560 -5.78 2.25 -11.77
C ASP A 560 -4.51 1.39 -11.88
N ASP A 561 -4.44 0.55 -12.92
CA ASP A 561 -3.30 -0.32 -13.24
C ASP A 561 -3.02 -1.44 -12.23
N ALA A 562 -3.97 -1.79 -11.37
CA ALA A 562 -3.83 -2.99 -10.54
C ALA A 562 -3.59 -4.24 -11.42
N ARG A 563 -2.56 -5.01 -11.07
CA ARG A 563 -2.13 -6.23 -11.78
C ARG A 563 -2.60 -7.53 -11.10
N GLY A 564 -3.44 -7.39 -10.09
CA GLY A 564 -4.14 -8.47 -9.40
C GLY A 564 -5.27 -7.89 -8.56
N ILE A 565 -6.30 -8.70 -8.31
CA ILE A 565 -7.48 -8.35 -7.53
C ILE A 565 -7.70 -9.45 -6.51
N VAL A 566 -7.61 -9.11 -5.22
CA VAL A 566 -7.75 -10.06 -4.10
C VAL A 566 -8.71 -9.47 -3.06
N PRO A 567 -10.02 -9.38 -3.32
CA PRO A 567 -11.00 -8.80 -2.40
C PRO A 567 -11.00 -9.42 -0.99
N TRP A 568 -11.39 -8.59 -0.01
CA TRP A 568 -11.67 -9.00 1.37
C TRP A 568 -13.20 -9.11 1.56
N CYS A 569 -13.77 -10.25 2.00
CA CYS A 569 -13.16 -11.55 2.26
C CYS A 569 -14.08 -12.73 1.92
N TYR A 570 -13.49 -13.92 1.90
CA TYR A 570 -14.21 -15.18 1.75
C TYR A 570 -15.15 -15.41 2.95
N PRO A 571 -16.46 -15.66 2.71
CA PRO A 571 -17.47 -15.63 3.76
C PRO A 571 -17.60 -16.96 4.54
N PHE A 572 -16.63 -17.87 4.48
CA PHE A 572 -16.66 -19.16 5.18
C PHE A 572 -15.25 -19.60 5.66
N PRO A 573 -15.17 -20.61 6.54
CA PRO A 573 -16.08 -20.83 7.65
C PRO A 573 -15.92 -19.73 8.68
N TRP A 574 -16.99 -19.40 9.40
CA TRP A 574 -16.88 -18.56 10.59
C TRP A 574 -16.88 -19.41 11.87
N PRO A 575 -16.31 -18.90 12.98
CA PRO A 575 -16.43 -19.54 14.28
C PRO A 575 -17.89 -19.84 14.64
N LYS A 576 -18.15 -20.89 15.43
CA LYS A 576 -19.51 -21.31 15.82
C LYS A 576 -20.37 -20.16 16.33
N PHE A 577 -19.80 -19.27 17.15
CA PHE A 577 -20.55 -18.13 17.72
C PHE A 577 -21.06 -17.15 16.64
N VAL A 578 -20.35 -17.01 15.51
CA VAL A 578 -20.78 -16.17 14.37
C VAL A 578 -21.99 -16.82 13.69
N TRP A 579 -21.93 -18.13 13.47
CA TRP A 579 -23.05 -18.90 12.92
C TRP A 579 -24.29 -18.87 13.82
N ASP A 580 -24.10 -19.05 15.12
CA ASP A 580 -25.21 -18.97 16.09
C ASP A 580 -25.85 -17.57 16.06
N ARG A 581 -25.06 -16.50 15.91
CA ARG A 581 -25.58 -15.13 15.77
C ARG A 581 -26.30 -14.88 14.45
N PHE A 582 -25.81 -15.42 13.34
CA PHE A 582 -26.55 -15.38 12.07
C PHE A 582 -27.92 -16.05 12.24
N LYS A 583 -27.97 -17.25 12.82
CA LYS A 583 -29.23 -17.97 13.10
C LYS A 583 -30.16 -17.17 14.02
N ALA A 584 -29.63 -16.63 15.12
CA ALA A 584 -30.41 -15.85 16.09
C ALA A 584 -31.03 -14.58 15.49
N LYS A 585 -30.48 -14.06 14.39
CA LYS A 585 -31.03 -12.93 13.65
C LYS A 585 -31.89 -13.33 12.44
N GLY A 586 -32.17 -14.62 12.23
CA GLY A 586 -32.89 -15.09 11.05
C GLY A 586 -32.12 -14.95 9.75
N MET A 587 -30.77 -14.91 9.81
CA MET A 587 -29.87 -14.66 8.68
C MET A 587 -28.97 -15.88 8.37
N ALA A 588 -29.47 -17.09 8.60
CA ALA A 588 -28.68 -18.32 8.45
C ALA A 588 -28.18 -18.56 7.01
N ASP A 589 -28.87 -18.04 6.00
CA ASP A 589 -28.52 -18.16 4.59
C ASP A 589 -27.69 -16.98 4.06
N TYR A 590 -27.42 -15.97 4.89
CA TYR A 590 -26.70 -14.76 4.48
C TYR A 590 -25.33 -15.07 3.88
N PRO A 591 -24.46 -15.90 4.48
CA PRO A 591 -23.14 -16.19 3.90
C PRO A 591 -23.21 -16.79 2.49
N GLU A 592 -24.17 -17.68 2.22
CA GLU A 592 -24.36 -18.30 0.90
C GLU A 592 -24.88 -17.29 -0.14
N LYS A 593 -25.90 -16.50 0.23
CA LYS A 593 -26.44 -15.43 -0.63
C LYS A 593 -25.35 -14.41 -0.96
N PHE A 594 -24.57 -14.02 0.04
CA PHE A 594 -23.50 -13.05 -0.13
C PHE A 594 -22.35 -13.62 -0.97
N TRP A 595 -21.99 -14.90 -0.79
CA TRP A 595 -21.05 -15.58 -1.67
C TRP A 595 -21.48 -15.57 -3.14
N GLY A 596 -22.77 -15.79 -3.40
CA GLY A 596 -23.36 -15.66 -4.74
C GLY A 596 -23.08 -14.28 -5.36
N LYS A 597 -23.33 -13.20 -4.60
CA LYS A 597 -23.04 -11.82 -5.05
C LYS A 597 -21.55 -11.59 -5.35
N ILE A 598 -20.66 -12.12 -4.50
CA ILE A 598 -19.20 -12.00 -4.69
C ILE A 598 -18.77 -12.71 -5.98
N LYS A 599 -19.26 -13.93 -6.23
CA LYS A 599 -18.97 -14.68 -7.47
C LYS A 599 -19.46 -13.92 -8.70
N GLU A 600 -20.66 -13.36 -8.65
CA GLU A 600 -21.20 -12.58 -9.77
C GLU A 600 -20.35 -11.35 -10.08
N ALA A 601 -19.96 -10.59 -9.05
CA ALA A 601 -19.09 -9.42 -9.20
C ALA A 601 -17.70 -9.81 -9.76
N ALA A 602 -17.07 -10.86 -9.23
CA ALA A 602 -15.76 -11.33 -9.66
C ALA A 602 -15.75 -11.92 -11.08
N SER A 603 -16.90 -12.40 -11.57
CA SER A 603 -17.05 -12.94 -12.94
C SER A 603 -16.74 -11.88 -14.01
N ALA A 604 -16.96 -10.59 -13.71
CA ALA A 604 -16.57 -9.49 -14.58
C ALA A 604 -15.04 -9.44 -14.79
N VAL A 605 -14.27 -9.57 -13.71
CA VAL A 605 -12.79 -9.58 -13.77
C VAL A 605 -12.26 -10.84 -14.44
N LYS A 606 -12.89 -12.00 -14.18
CA LYS A 606 -12.54 -13.26 -14.83
C LYS A 606 -12.70 -13.18 -16.35
N MET A 607 -13.79 -12.59 -16.83
CA MET A 607 -14.02 -12.38 -18.26
C MET A 607 -12.95 -11.46 -18.88
N LEU A 608 -12.48 -10.45 -18.15
CA LEU A 608 -11.42 -9.56 -18.60
C LEU A 608 -10.01 -10.16 -18.51
N SER A 609 -9.82 -11.32 -17.86
CA SER A 609 -8.48 -11.88 -17.62
C SER A 609 -7.62 -12.03 -18.89
N PRO A 610 -8.13 -12.52 -20.05
CA PRO A 610 -7.34 -12.58 -21.30
C PRO A 610 -6.85 -11.22 -21.79
N PHE A 611 -7.60 -10.14 -21.51
CA PHE A 611 -7.22 -8.77 -21.84
C PHE A 611 -6.16 -8.26 -20.86
N LEU A 612 -6.33 -8.52 -19.57
CA LEU A 612 -5.45 -8.02 -18.50
C LEU A 612 -4.04 -8.62 -18.53
N VAL A 613 -3.88 -9.82 -19.08
CA VAL A 613 -2.56 -10.45 -19.27
C VAL A 613 -1.88 -10.05 -20.59
N THR A 614 -2.61 -9.45 -21.52
CA THR A 614 -2.11 -9.07 -22.85
C THR A 614 -1.42 -7.70 -22.82
N PRO A 615 -0.32 -7.47 -23.58
CA PRO A 615 0.31 -6.16 -23.66
C PRO A 615 -0.64 -5.12 -24.28
N GLN A 616 -0.89 -4.02 -23.56
CA GLN A 616 -1.78 -2.94 -24.00
C GLN A 616 -1.00 -1.86 -24.76
N LYS A 617 -0.45 -2.19 -25.94
CA LYS A 617 0.36 -1.28 -26.77
C LYS A 617 -0.44 -0.69 -27.93
N ASN A 618 -0.23 0.60 -28.19
CA ASN A 618 -0.84 1.34 -29.31
C ASN A 618 -2.36 1.18 -29.37
N LEU A 619 -3.01 1.24 -28.20
CA LEU A 619 -4.46 1.26 -28.14
C LEU A 619 -4.95 2.63 -28.63
N PRO A 620 -6.04 2.66 -29.41
CA PRO A 620 -6.60 3.92 -29.86
C PRO A 620 -7.22 4.68 -28.68
N ALA A 621 -7.19 6.01 -28.76
CA ALA A 621 -7.70 6.87 -27.69
C ALA A 621 -9.22 6.76 -27.58
N VAL A 622 -9.72 6.69 -26.35
CA VAL A 622 -11.15 6.77 -26.03
C VAL A 622 -11.42 8.19 -25.53
N GLN A 623 -12.35 8.90 -26.18
CA GLN A 623 -12.74 10.23 -25.74
C GLN A 623 -13.98 10.14 -24.84
N VAL A 624 -13.98 10.90 -23.75
CA VAL A 624 -15.06 10.89 -22.76
C VAL A 624 -15.54 12.31 -22.51
N GLN A 625 -16.82 12.54 -22.75
CA GLN A 625 -17.52 13.78 -22.39
C GLN A 625 -18.40 13.52 -21.18
N ASN A 626 -17.96 13.98 -20.01
CA ASN A 626 -18.71 13.84 -18.77
C ASN A 626 -19.87 14.85 -18.72
N GLN A 627 -21.07 14.36 -18.37
CA GLN A 627 -22.31 15.13 -18.30
C GLN A 627 -23.06 14.96 -16.96
N GLY A 628 -22.62 14.02 -16.11
CA GLY A 628 -23.23 13.72 -14.82
C GLY A 628 -22.70 14.56 -13.65
N LYS A 629 -23.34 14.41 -12.49
CA LYS A 629 -22.85 14.99 -11.22
C LYS A 629 -21.50 14.41 -10.81
N THR A 630 -21.28 13.15 -11.16
CA THR A 630 -20.04 12.41 -10.91
C THR A 630 -19.43 11.97 -12.24
N LYS A 631 -18.10 11.83 -12.26
CA LYS A 631 -17.36 11.46 -13.47
C LYS A 631 -17.52 9.97 -13.77
N ILE A 632 -17.41 9.63 -15.05
CA ILE A 632 -17.17 8.27 -15.51
C ILE A 632 -15.68 8.10 -15.81
N ARG A 633 -15.21 6.87 -15.65
CA ARG A 633 -13.86 6.45 -16.00
C ARG A 633 -13.93 5.30 -16.97
N THR A 634 -13.01 5.30 -17.94
CA THR A 634 -13.01 4.29 -19.00
C THR A 634 -11.62 3.84 -19.34
N ARG A 635 -11.48 2.58 -19.74
CA ARG A 635 -10.26 2.08 -20.39
C ARG A 635 -10.59 1.03 -21.42
N LEU A 636 -10.00 1.19 -22.59
CA LEU A 636 -10.02 0.17 -23.63
C LEU A 636 -8.93 -0.86 -23.33
N TYR A 637 -9.23 -2.12 -23.57
CA TYR A 637 -8.27 -3.20 -23.55
C TYR A 637 -8.36 -3.99 -24.85
N ARG A 638 -7.26 -4.66 -25.21
CA ARG A 638 -7.17 -5.61 -26.32
C ARG A 638 -6.60 -6.94 -25.83
N ASN A 639 -7.17 -8.05 -26.25
CA ASN A 639 -6.63 -9.38 -25.97
C ASN A 639 -5.66 -9.86 -27.06
N ALA A 640 -5.01 -11.01 -26.86
CA ALA A 640 -4.07 -11.58 -27.81
C ALA A 640 -4.68 -11.91 -29.19
N ALA A 641 -5.99 -12.11 -29.27
CA ALA A 641 -6.73 -12.34 -30.51
C ALA A 641 -7.12 -11.05 -31.24
N GLY A 642 -6.72 -9.88 -30.73
CA GLY A 642 -7.03 -8.58 -31.32
C GLY A 642 -8.41 -8.03 -30.97
N LYS A 643 -9.24 -8.77 -30.21
CA LYS A 643 -10.55 -8.28 -29.76
C LYS A 643 -10.40 -7.25 -28.65
N HIS A 644 -11.35 -6.32 -28.59
CA HIS A 644 -11.40 -5.23 -27.65
C HIS A 644 -12.50 -5.40 -26.60
N ALA A 645 -12.23 -4.86 -25.41
CA ALA A 645 -13.23 -4.67 -24.36
C ALA A 645 -13.07 -3.27 -23.79
N LEU A 646 -14.18 -2.53 -23.66
CA LEU A 646 -14.19 -1.23 -23.00
C LEU A 646 -14.78 -1.38 -21.60
N VAL A 647 -14.00 -1.07 -20.58
CA VAL A 647 -14.49 -0.98 -19.20
C VAL A 647 -14.94 0.44 -18.91
N ILE A 648 -16.13 0.60 -18.33
CA ILE A 648 -16.70 1.89 -17.92
C ILE A 648 -17.11 1.78 -16.44
N VAL A 649 -16.76 2.78 -15.64
CA VAL A 649 -17.22 2.89 -14.24
C VAL A 649 -17.71 4.30 -13.95
N GLY A 650 -18.92 4.42 -13.39
CA GLY A 650 -19.40 5.63 -12.73
C GLY A 650 -18.85 5.71 -11.32
N CYS A 651 -18.18 6.81 -10.96
CA CYS A 651 -17.35 6.91 -9.74
C CYS A 651 -18.11 6.95 -8.39
N GLY A 652 -19.44 6.92 -8.42
CA GLY A 652 -20.28 6.97 -7.23
C GLY A 652 -20.33 8.34 -6.52
N GLY A 653 -21.23 8.46 -5.56
CA GLY A 653 -21.56 9.72 -4.90
C GLY A 653 -22.64 10.54 -5.59
N GLY A 654 -23.45 9.90 -6.44
CA GLY A 654 -24.51 10.51 -7.25
C GLY A 654 -24.41 10.10 -8.72
N ALA A 655 -25.42 10.51 -9.50
CA ALA A 655 -25.59 10.06 -10.89
C ALA A 655 -24.38 10.38 -11.78
N SER A 656 -23.90 9.35 -12.48
CA SER A 656 -22.88 9.45 -13.52
C SER A 656 -23.53 9.38 -14.90
N LYS A 657 -23.09 10.25 -15.82
CA LYS A 657 -23.52 10.24 -17.22
C LYS A 657 -22.35 10.69 -18.09
N GLY A 658 -22.11 10.01 -19.20
CA GLY A 658 -21.07 10.45 -20.13
C GLY A 658 -21.24 9.86 -21.52
N ILE A 659 -20.86 10.65 -22.52
CA ILE A 659 -20.78 10.21 -23.91
C ILE A 659 -19.34 9.78 -24.18
N ILE A 660 -19.19 8.54 -24.59
CA ILE A 660 -17.92 7.92 -24.94
C ILE A 660 -17.86 7.86 -26.46
N THR A 661 -16.80 8.43 -27.05
CA THR A 661 -16.56 8.34 -28.48
C THR A 661 -15.42 7.35 -28.71
N LEU A 662 -15.73 6.30 -29.46
CA LEU A 662 -14.81 5.25 -29.82
C LEU A 662 -14.24 5.49 -31.23
N PRO A 663 -13.05 4.94 -31.51
CA PRO A 663 -12.44 4.98 -32.84
C PRO A 663 -13.33 4.36 -33.91
N ALA A 664 -13.21 4.86 -35.14
CA ALA A 664 -13.96 4.34 -36.28
C ALA A 664 -13.72 2.83 -36.49
N GLY A 665 -14.79 2.10 -36.84
CA GLY A 665 -14.74 0.67 -37.12
C GLY A 665 -15.00 -0.25 -35.92
N LEU A 666 -14.91 0.24 -34.68
CA LEU A 666 -15.21 -0.58 -33.50
C LEU A 666 -16.70 -0.49 -33.10
N LYS A 667 -17.35 -1.65 -33.04
CA LYS A 667 -18.73 -1.79 -32.55
C LYS A 667 -18.72 -2.60 -31.26
N PHE A 668 -19.53 -2.19 -30.29
CA PHE A 668 -19.62 -2.88 -29.02
C PHE A 668 -21.05 -3.09 -28.56
N ARG A 669 -21.24 -4.09 -27.71
CA ARG A 669 -22.48 -4.37 -26.99
C ARG A 669 -22.26 -4.24 -25.49
N SER A 670 -23.19 -3.57 -24.82
CA SER A 670 -23.23 -3.46 -23.36
C SER A 670 -23.55 -4.81 -22.71
N LYS A 671 -22.76 -5.21 -21.72
CA LYS A 671 -22.99 -6.44 -20.95
C LYS A 671 -24.03 -6.24 -19.86
N TYR A 672 -24.05 -5.08 -19.21
CA TYR A 672 -24.90 -4.81 -18.04
C TYR A 672 -26.07 -3.85 -18.34
N GLY A 673 -26.26 -3.46 -19.60
CA GLY A 673 -27.40 -2.65 -20.05
C GLY A 673 -27.33 -1.15 -19.70
N LEU A 674 -26.20 -0.68 -19.17
CA LEU A 674 -26.03 0.72 -18.74
C LEU A 674 -25.53 1.65 -19.85
N THR A 675 -25.14 1.07 -20.99
CA THR A 675 -24.58 1.82 -22.12
C THR A 675 -25.37 1.59 -23.39
N LYS A 676 -25.81 2.68 -24.03
CA LYS A 676 -26.57 2.66 -25.28
C LYS A 676 -25.76 3.26 -26.41
N SER A 677 -25.78 2.63 -27.59
CA SER A 677 -25.18 3.23 -28.79
C SER A 677 -26.01 4.45 -29.23
N LEU A 678 -25.33 5.52 -29.60
CA LEU A 678 -25.92 6.73 -30.21
C LEU A 678 -25.64 6.80 -31.73
N GLY A 679 -25.02 5.76 -32.30
CA GLY A 679 -24.51 5.78 -33.67
C GLY A 679 -23.17 6.52 -33.81
N ASN A 680 -22.55 6.41 -34.98
CA ASN A 680 -21.29 7.11 -35.33
C ASN A 680 -20.16 6.94 -34.30
N GLY A 681 -20.01 5.74 -33.74
CA GLY A 681 -18.99 5.42 -32.74
C GLY A 681 -19.22 6.03 -31.34
N LYS A 682 -20.39 6.64 -31.08
CA LYS A 682 -20.73 7.25 -29.80
C LYS A 682 -21.59 6.33 -28.94
N TYR A 683 -21.32 6.32 -27.64
CA TYR A 683 -22.02 5.50 -26.65
C TYR A 683 -22.37 6.35 -25.43
N LEU A 684 -23.61 6.28 -24.96
CA LEU A 684 -24.07 6.93 -23.75
C LEU A 684 -24.08 5.95 -22.59
N PHE A 685 -23.22 6.16 -21.60
CA PHE A 685 -23.31 5.49 -20.30
C PHE A 685 -24.12 6.35 -19.32
N ALA A 686 -24.98 5.72 -18.53
CA ALA A 686 -25.67 6.37 -17.42
C ALA A 686 -25.86 5.41 -16.23
N SER A 687 -25.60 5.90 -15.02
CA SER A 687 -25.89 5.21 -13.75
C SER A 687 -26.44 6.19 -12.71
N ALA A 688 -27.28 5.70 -11.80
CA ALA A 688 -27.85 6.53 -10.73
C ALA A 688 -26.85 6.85 -9.61
N ASP A 689 -25.85 5.97 -9.40
CA ASP A 689 -24.75 6.12 -8.44
C ASP A 689 -23.55 5.27 -8.92
N LEU A 690 -22.78 4.65 -8.01
CA LEU A 690 -21.72 3.70 -8.33
C LEU A 690 -22.27 2.52 -9.12
N ASP A 691 -21.87 2.42 -10.38
CA ASP A 691 -22.13 1.26 -11.22
C ASP A 691 -21.10 1.21 -12.36
N SER A 692 -21.09 0.11 -13.10
CA SER A 692 -20.10 -0.17 -14.13
C SER A 692 -20.69 -1.00 -15.25
N ASP A 693 -20.12 -0.82 -16.43
CA ASP A 693 -20.43 -1.59 -17.62
C ASP A 693 -19.15 -2.11 -18.27
N ILE A 694 -19.30 -3.19 -19.03
CA ILE A 694 -18.25 -3.71 -19.91
C ILE A 694 -18.86 -3.80 -21.30
N LEU A 695 -18.26 -3.12 -22.27
CA LEU A 695 -18.65 -3.24 -23.66
C LEU A 695 -17.75 -4.27 -24.35
N GLU A 696 -18.37 -5.29 -24.91
CA GLU A 696 -17.70 -6.37 -25.63
C GLU A 696 -17.76 -6.09 -27.13
N GLU A 697 -16.63 -6.18 -27.83
CA GLU A 697 -16.57 -5.97 -29.28
C GLU A 697 -17.46 -6.99 -30.01
N ILE A 698 -18.27 -6.49 -30.94
CA ILE A 698 -19.11 -7.30 -31.82
C ILE A 698 -18.58 -7.20 -33.25
N GLN A 699 -18.81 -8.26 -34.02
CA GLN A 699 -18.46 -8.34 -35.44
C GLN A 699 -19.32 -7.42 -36.29
#